data_AF-A0A1V4ISY7-F1
#
_entry.id   AF-A0A1V4ISY7-F1
#
_cell.length_a   1.000
_cell.length_b   1.000
_cell.length_c   1.000
_cell.angle_alpha   90.00
_cell.angle_beta   90.00
_cell.angle_gamma   90.00
#
_symmetry.space_group_name_H-M   'P 1'
#
loop_
_entity.id
_entity.type
_entity.pdbx_description
1 polymer ?
#
loop_
_entity_poly.entity_id
_entity_poly.type
_entity_poly.pdbx_seq_one_letter_code
_entity_poly.pdbx_strand_id
1 'polypeptide(L)'
;MIINNINSQYGLIKKNELDKKKSMEKLITGTKVNRAADDAAGLSISEKMRALIRGLDQAGRNIQDTMSLLQVADGGLNEIHSLLQRSRELMVQANNDTLQTEDRTSIQDEVDQINKEIDNIANSTRFNDISLLNSSGVSSMDKPQVNNIFNGLKNGWLEEAEKKIYSAYGLHASGSSNLNIVLDEGAPYGELAHVGGASGNLELHIDIEDFNPADGDSGNTVAGPGFYADRVIAHEFTHAVMDDALGVNKMNDFHYNNAVWFVEGTAEFIPGADERLKQVVGNSMQTGIDDGKVSNLVDRAVELLNGAEWHGDDVDYSAGYIIVKYINSNLTTGTFKDIMNVIMNYSGSATDALKNSIVTYSSRFTSYADFVNKFGSVGADGARYFINNKEVLNWGTQETDTGSIEGSDFGGISLNAEDVIDESADSVKDQPLQFFNVVWPDKTESGNFMVQIGANAQESMEIKLVNVTTSSLGIDSINAISEASASIQKLDDAIKFVSNKRARLGAISNGLEFFSNVDSDIRENMQSAESKIRDTDMASQMTMYSKQNILSQISNSLVKSVINNSQNDVDMLLNKSKEYVSENNRNDKHILNEEKKNGSELSKNIEKLSSGLRINRAADDAAGSSISEKMKAQIRGLSQAQNNIEDGISLVKTAEGGLNEIQSILQRERELCVYAANDVQSFGDRKSIQDEIDQLNAEIDRIANSTKFNDLNLLNVDDDGKEVTYSDGTPLSLIVAHDGQFGLQTVQGYSNAVEDDNQILIYGHGSTSRPIVVIDGKQYSLRDGNLTSPTIQNGDTYETGYTVQGIQIKQSVTIVGTDKNMFEIRYDIVNNSGANKKVGFLFNLDTMLGSDDYAPYRIDGKPVVTERAYTGQELPNEFDVYNHTTNRYLESKAIINGQFDGIGIIETPDKLVLANYPTVDDWNFTPTGRNIGDSDYSIWWNEKDIANGAQRSVNTFYGLKKPNFFSAVPYDGIKIQTGANAGQSMTINRRRVNTDAIGSQDVCVTSRTSANYSLDVLDKAIGIISHERSRYGAYENTLDKAYSLAQNQELNLTEAQSRIADLDMAKGIMEFAKNNILSRSIEALIAQSNTSKEQANLLIV
;
A
#
# COMPACT_ATOMS: atom_id res chain seq x y z
N MET A 1 -21.53 68.49 8.98
CA MET A 1 -20.89 68.25 7.66
C MET A 1 -19.37 68.18 7.77
N ILE A 2 -18.73 69.13 8.45
CA ILE A 2 -17.27 69.17 8.69
C ILE A 2 -16.79 67.97 9.53
N ILE A 3 -17.48 67.64 10.64
CA ILE A 3 -17.18 66.47 11.47
C ILE A 3 -17.31 65.15 10.68
N ASN A 4 -18.33 65.02 9.82
CA ASN A 4 -18.47 63.85 8.93
C ASN A 4 -17.29 63.71 7.95
N ASN A 5 -16.77 64.84 7.43
CA ASN A 5 -15.64 64.82 6.52
C ASN A 5 -14.34 64.47 7.27
N ILE A 6 -14.16 64.97 8.50
CA ILE A 6 -13.03 64.61 9.36
C ILE A 6 -13.07 63.12 9.73
N ASN A 7 -14.23 62.59 10.14
CA ASN A 7 -14.36 61.18 10.54
C ASN A 7 -14.22 60.21 9.35
N SER A 8 -14.76 60.55 8.18
CA SER A 8 -14.51 59.82 6.94
C SER A 8 -13.03 59.79 6.58
N GLN A 9 -12.32 60.91 6.74
CA GLN A 9 -10.87 60.97 6.50
C GLN A 9 -10.08 60.15 7.54
N TYR A 10 -10.49 60.13 8.81
CA TYR A 10 -9.89 59.26 9.83
C TYR A 10 -10.07 57.77 9.55
N GLY A 11 -11.24 57.36 9.04
CA GLY A 11 -11.46 55.98 8.57
C GLY A 11 -10.53 55.60 7.43
N LEU A 12 -10.31 56.52 6.47
CA LEU A 12 -9.35 56.33 5.38
C LEU A 12 -7.89 56.25 5.87
N ILE A 13 -7.49 57.06 6.86
CA ILE A 13 -6.15 57.01 7.47
C ILE A 13 -5.89 55.62 8.09
N LYS A 14 -6.83 55.11 8.90
CA LYS A 14 -6.68 53.80 9.55
C LYS A 14 -6.60 52.66 8.53
N LYS A 15 -7.42 52.71 7.48
CA LYS A 15 -7.35 51.74 6.38
C LYS A 15 -5.99 51.77 5.67
N ASN A 16 -5.49 52.95 5.33
CA ASN A 16 -4.18 53.11 4.67
C ASN A 16 -3.03 52.64 5.58
N GLU A 17 -3.11 52.85 6.89
CA GLU A 17 -2.13 52.33 7.85
C GLU A 17 -2.17 50.80 7.98
N LEU A 18 -3.37 50.18 7.92
CA LEU A 18 -3.50 48.72 7.90
C LEU A 18 -2.90 48.12 6.62
N ASP A 19 -3.25 48.67 5.45
CA ASP A 19 -2.72 48.21 4.17
C ASP A 19 -1.19 48.39 4.11
N LYS A 20 -0.68 49.51 4.64
CA LYS A 20 0.76 49.75 4.80
C LYS A 20 1.43 48.70 5.70
N LYS A 21 0.79 48.30 6.81
CA LYS A 21 1.29 47.25 7.70
C LYS A 21 1.34 45.89 7.01
N LYS A 22 0.32 45.53 6.23
CA LYS A 22 0.30 44.28 5.44
C LYS A 22 1.40 44.26 4.37
N SER A 23 1.60 45.36 3.63
CA SER A 23 2.71 45.46 2.66
C SER A 23 4.08 45.39 3.34
N MET A 24 4.24 46.03 4.51
CA MET A 24 5.47 45.96 5.30
C MET A 24 5.76 44.52 5.75
N GLU A 25 4.75 43.77 6.20
CA GLU A 25 4.90 42.36 6.60
C GLU A 25 5.39 41.49 5.42
N LYS A 26 4.80 41.67 4.24
CA LYS A 26 5.22 40.95 3.01
C LYS A 26 6.64 41.33 2.56
N LEU A 27 7.04 42.59 2.77
CA LEU A 27 8.40 43.06 2.49
C LEU A 27 9.43 42.51 3.47
N ILE A 28 9.08 42.43 4.76
CA ILE A 28 9.98 41.90 5.80
C ILE A 28 10.19 40.39 5.61
N THR A 29 9.11 39.66 5.30
CA THR A 29 9.17 38.21 5.12
C THR A 29 9.65 37.77 3.74
N GLY A 30 9.58 38.66 2.74
CA GLY A 30 9.85 38.32 1.35
C GLY A 30 8.80 37.42 0.70
N THR A 31 7.71 37.08 1.41
CA THR A 31 6.67 36.16 0.94
C THR A 31 5.34 36.89 0.72
N LYS A 32 4.60 36.52 -0.34
CA LYS A 32 3.23 36.98 -0.59
C LYS A 32 2.18 36.16 0.16
N VAL A 33 2.49 34.88 0.43
CA VAL A 33 1.71 33.95 1.25
C VAL A 33 2.53 33.61 2.50
N ASN A 34 2.29 34.32 3.59
CA ASN A 34 2.99 34.09 4.85
C ASN A 34 2.14 33.29 5.83
N ARG A 35 0.81 33.46 5.77
CA ARG A 35 -0.18 32.78 6.61
C ARG A 35 -1.26 32.13 5.75
N ALA A 36 -1.95 31.15 6.31
CA ALA A 36 -3.09 30.51 5.66
C ALA A 36 -4.22 31.50 5.29
N ALA A 37 -4.31 32.63 6.01
CA ALA A 37 -5.25 33.70 5.71
C ALA A 37 -4.92 34.46 4.41
N ASP A 38 -3.66 34.50 3.98
CA ASP A 38 -3.28 35.22 2.77
C ASP A 38 -3.73 34.48 1.50
N ASP A 39 -3.49 33.17 1.45
CA ASP A 39 -3.94 32.26 0.39
C ASP A 39 -3.87 30.80 0.89
N ALA A 40 -5.02 30.27 1.32
CA ALA A 40 -5.12 28.93 1.88
C ALA A 40 -4.75 27.83 0.86
N ALA A 41 -5.17 28.00 -0.40
CA ALA A 41 -4.89 27.03 -1.46
C ALA A 41 -3.41 27.11 -1.88
N GLY A 42 -2.90 28.34 -2.06
CA GLY A 42 -1.49 28.58 -2.36
C GLY A 42 -0.56 28.05 -1.27
N LEU A 43 -0.91 28.24 0.01
CA LEU A 43 -0.13 27.70 1.13
C LEU A 43 -0.11 26.17 1.12
N SER A 44 -1.26 25.50 0.96
CA SER A 44 -1.32 24.03 0.93
C SER A 44 -0.49 23.44 -0.21
N ILE A 45 -0.53 24.07 -1.39
CA ILE A 45 0.28 23.65 -2.55
C ILE A 45 1.77 23.89 -2.28
N SER A 46 2.15 25.06 -1.75
CA SER A 46 3.54 25.39 -1.39
C SER A 46 4.09 24.43 -0.35
N GLU A 47 3.31 24.05 0.67
CA GLU A 47 3.76 23.11 1.70
C GLU A 47 3.91 21.68 1.15
N LYS A 48 3.04 21.24 0.22
CA LYS A 48 3.24 19.97 -0.50
C LYS A 48 4.51 20.03 -1.37
N MET A 49 4.72 21.14 -2.10
CA MET A 49 5.94 21.33 -2.89
C MET A 49 7.19 21.34 -2.01
N ARG A 50 7.15 21.94 -0.82
CA ARG A 50 8.25 21.90 0.15
C ARG A 50 8.54 20.48 0.64
N ALA A 51 7.51 19.73 1.03
CA ALA A 51 7.68 18.33 1.42
C ALA A 51 8.34 17.51 0.30
N LEU A 52 7.90 17.70 -0.96
CA LEU A 52 8.51 17.07 -2.12
C LEU A 52 9.95 17.52 -2.36
N ILE A 53 10.26 18.83 -2.29
CA ILE A 53 11.62 19.36 -2.44
C ILE A 53 12.57 18.72 -1.42
N ARG A 54 12.14 18.61 -0.16
CA ARG A 54 12.95 17.97 0.89
C ARG A 54 13.09 16.47 0.69
N GLY A 55 12.04 15.80 0.22
CA GLY A 55 12.09 14.40 -0.18
C GLY A 55 13.08 14.16 -1.33
N LEU A 56 13.05 15.00 -2.38
CA LEU A 56 13.98 14.94 -3.51
C LEU A 56 15.42 15.23 -3.08
N ASP A 57 15.61 16.17 -2.15
CA ASP A 57 16.93 16.47 -1.59
C ASP A 57 17.52 15.27 -0.83
N GLN A 58 16.67 14.52 -0.11
CA GLN A 58 17.07 13.28 0.54
C GLN A 58 17.28 12.13 -0.47
N ALA A 59 16.42 11.99 -1.48
CA ALA A 59 16.58 11.02 -2.55
C ALA A 59 17.91 11.22 -3.31
N GLY A 60 18.27 12.48 -3.61
CA GLY A 60 19.57 12.81 -4.18
C GLY A 60 20.76 12.39 -3.31
N ARG A 61 20.65 12.54 -1.98
CA ARG A 61 21.67 12.00 -1.04
C ARG A 61 21.72 10.47 -1.08
N ASN A 62 20.57 9.80 -1.09
CA ASN A 62 20.50 8.35 -1.18
C ASN A 62 21.16 7.81 -2.46
N ILE A 63 20.91 8.47 -3.60
CA ILE A 63 21.55 8.17 -4.88
C ILE A 63 23.06 8.33 -4.77
N GLN A 64 23.54 9.41 -4.15
CA GLN A 64 24.98 9.67 -4.00
C GLN A 64 25.67 8.66 -3.06
N ASP A 65 25.04 8.28 -1.96
CA ASP A 65 25.53 7.22 -1.07
C ASP A 65 25.59 5.88 -1.81
N THR A 66 24.60 5.60 -2.65
CA THR A 66 24.56 4.39 -3.48
C THR A 66 25.64 4.38 -4.55
N MET A 67 25.87 5.50 -5.23
CA MET A 67 27.00 5.63 -6.16
C MET A 67 28.33 5.38 -5.46
N SER A 68 28.49 5.86 -4.22
CA SER A 68 29.69 5.61 -3.41
C SER A 68 29.84 4.13 -3.08
N LEU A 69 28.75 3.45 -2.73
CA LEU A 69 28.72 2.00 -2.50
C LEU A 69 29.12 1.22 -3.76
N LEU A 70 28.56 1.55 -4.92
CA LEU A 70 28.87 0.89 -6.19
C LEU A 70 30.33 1.09 -6.61
N GLN A 71 30.91 2.27 -6.34
CA GLN A 71 32.33 2.54 -6.60
C GLN A 71 33.25 1.68 -5.74
N VAL A 72 32.89 1.45 -4.47
CA VAL A 72 33.64 0.54 -3.58
C VAL A 72 33.54 -0.90 -4.09
N ALA A 73 32.36 -1.34 -4.52
CA ALA A 73 32.15 -2.66 -5.09
C ALA A 73 32.95 -2.87 -6.41
N ASP A 74 32.89 -1.94 -7.37
CA ASP A 74 33.66 -2.04 -8.61
C ASP A 74 35.17 -2.00 -8.36
N GLY A 75 35.63 -1.24 -7.36
CA GLY A 75 37.02 -1.23 -6.91
C GLY A 75 37.49 -2.63 -6.50
N GLY A 76 36.76 -3.29 -5.61
CA GLY A 76 37.06 -4.66 -5.18
C GLY A 76 36.98 -5.68 -6.32
N LEU A 77 35.97 -5.58 -7.19
CA LEU A 77 35.86 -6.44 -8.37
C LEU A 77 37.00 -6.23 -9.37
N ASN A 78 37.53 -5.01 -9.50
CA ASN A 78 38.67 -4.72 -10.38
C ASN A 78 39.96 -5.35 -9.86
N GLU A 79 40.16 -5.38 -8.54
CA GLU A 79 41.28 -6.08 -7.92
C GLU A 79 41.16 -7.60 -8.13
N ILE A 80 39.98 -8.17 -7.84
CA ILE A 80 39.70 -9.60 -8.08
C ILE A 80 39.89 -9.96 -9.55
N HIS A 81 39.39 -9.14 -10.49
CA HIS A 81 39.56 -9.37 -11.92
C HIS A 81 41.05 -9.46 -12.31
N SER A 82 41.89 -8.59 -11.73
CA SER A 82 43.33 -8.57 -11.97
C SER A 82 44.02 -9.81 -11.40
N LEU A 83 43.59 -10.27 -10.22
CA LEU A 83 44.05 -11.51 -9.58
C LEU A 83 43.65 -12.76 -10.37
N LEU A 84 42.42 -12.82 -10.88
CA LEU A 84 41.96 -13.91 -11.74
C LEU A 84 42.75 -13.99 -13.05
N GLN A 85 43.04 -12.84 -13.69
CA GLN A 85 43.92 -12.81 -14.87
C GLN A 85 45.32 -13.33 -14.53
N ARG A 86 45.89 -12.94 -13.39
CA ARG A 86 47.19 -13.46 -12.93
C ARG A 86 47.15 -14.98 -12.69
N SER A 87 46.10 -15.48 -12.03
CA SER A 87 45.91 -16.93 -11.81
C SER A 87 45.80 -17.69 -13.13
N ARG A 88 45.11 -17.11 -14.12
CA ARG A 88 45.02 -17.66 -15.47
C ARG A 88 46.36 -17.71 -16.19
N GLU A 89 47.16 -16.65 -16.12
CA GLU A 89 48.52 -16.63 -16.68
C GLU A 89 49.39 -17.75 -16.11
N LEU A 90 49.28 -17.98 -14.79
CA LEU A 90 49.98 -19.04 -14.09
C LEU A 90 49.52 -20.43 -14.55
N MET A 91 48.20 -20.64 -14.71
CA MET A 91 47.67 -21.90 -15.24
C MET A 91 48.08 -22.16 -16.69
N VAL A 92 48.14 -21.13 -17.53
CA VAL A 92 48.68 -21.24 -18.90
C VAL A 92 50.17 -21.61 -18.89
N GLN A 93 50.95 -21.07 -17.95
CA GLN A 93 52.35 -21.47 -17.78
C GLN A 93 52.45 -22.93 -17.36
N ALA A 94 51.66 -23.36 -16.36
CA ALA A 94 51.60 -24.73 -15.87
C ALA A 94 51.17 -25.74 -16.94
N ASN A 95 50.36 -25.32 -17.91
CA ASN A 95 49.89 -26.17 -19.02
C ASN A 95 50.99 -26.52 -20.04
N ASN A 96 52.23 -26.01 -19.89
CA ASN A 96 53.35 -26.40 -20.76
C ASN A 96 53.98 -27.71 -20.31
N ASP A 97 54.15 -28.65 -21.24
CA ASP A 97 54.79 -29.95 -21.01
C ASP A 97 56.29 -29.87 -20.69
N THR A 98 56.91 -28.69 -20.87
CA THR A 98 58.32 -28.46 -20.56
C THR A 98 58.61 -28.25 -19.08
N LEU A 99 57.57 -28.09 -18.24
CA LEU A 99 57.70 -27.88 -16.79
C LEU A 99 57.67 -29.20 -16.03
N GLN A 100 58.50 -29.30 -14.99
CA GLN A 100 58.50 -30.45 -14.09
C GLN A 100 57.40 -30.33 -13.03
N THR A 101 57.04 -31.43 -12.37
CA THR A 101 56.05 -31.44 -11.28
C THR A 101 56.43 -30.48 -10.15
N GLU A 102 57.72 -30.30 -9.88
CA GLU A 102 58.25 -29.34 -8.89
C GLU A 102 57.95 -27.88 -9.30
N ASP A 103 58.08 -27.55 -10.58
CA ASP A 103 57.75 -26.22 -11.13
C ASP A 103 56.23 -25.97 -11.05
N ARG A 104 55.41 -26.98 -11.40
CA ARG A 104 53.94 -26.90 -11.33
C ARG A 104 53.43 -26.78 -9.89
N THR A 105 54.12 -27.40 -8.92
CA THR A 105 53.81 -27.24 -7.49
C THR A 105 54.07 -25.80 -7.04
N SER A 106 55.16 -25.18 -7.47
CA SER A 106 55.46 -23.78 -7.16
C SER A 106 54.42 -22.82 -7.76
N ILE A 107 53.90 -23.13 -8.96
CA ILE A 107 52.81 -22.39 -9.57
C ILE A 107 51.50 -22.57 -8.78
N GLN A 108 51.18 -23.79 -8.35
CA GLN A 108 50.02 -24.06 -7.50
C GLN A 108 50.09 -23.27 -6.18
N ASP A 109 51.26 -23.20 -5.54
CA ASP A 109 51.44 -22.42 -4.31
C ASP A 109 51.14 -20.92 -4.52
N GLU A 110 51.51 -20.35 -5.68
CA GLU A 110 51.19 -18.96 -6.04
C GLU A 110 49.69 -18.79 -6.31
N VAL A 111 49.06 -19.75 -6.99
CA VAL A 111 47.61 -19.75 -7.25
C VAL A 111 46.81 -19.85 -5.95
N ASP A 112 47.22 -20.69 -5.01
CA ASP A 112 46.57 -20.84 -3.71
C ASP A 112 46.66 -19.54 -2.87
N GLN A 113 47.77 -18.79 -3.01
CA GLN A 113 47.89 -17.46 -2.41
C GLN A 113 46.95 -16.45 -3.07
N ILE A 114 46.84 -16.48 -4.39
CA ILE A 114 45.90 -15.61 -5.13
C ILE A 114 44.46 -15.92 -4.72
N ASN A 115 44.08 -17.19 -4.61
CA ASN A 115 42.75 -17.60 -4.16
C ASN A 115 42.44 -17.06 -2.75
N LYS A 116 43.38 -17.17 -1.81
CA LYS A 116 43.23 -16.58 -0.47
C LYS A 116 43.06 -15.06 -0.54
N GLU A 117 43.78 -14.39 -1.42
CA GLU A 117 43.67 -12.93 -1.56
C GLU A 117 42.34 -12.51 -2.20
N ILE A 118 41.83 -13.27 -3.17
CA ILE A 118 40.48 -13.07 -3.72
C ILE A 118 39.44 -13.18 -2.61
N ASP A 119 39.51 -14.21 -1.78
CA ASP A 119 38.60 -14.37 -0.63
C ASP A 119 38.77 -13.23 0.38
N ASN A 120 39.99 -12.77 0.67
CA ASN A 120 40.23 -11.63 1.55
C ASN A 120 39.54 -10.37 1.04
N ILE A 121 39.68 -10.05 -0.25
CA ILE A 121 39.05 -8.87 -0.87
C ILE A 121 37.53 -9.02 -0.85
N ALA A 122 37.01 -10.18 -1.23
CA ALA A 122 35.57 -10.46 -1.20
C ALA A 122 34.97 -10.28 0.22
N ASN A 123 35.69 -10.75 1.25
CA ASN A 123 35.28 -10.66 2.66
C ASN A 123 35.41 -9.25 3.27
N SER A 124 36.38 -8.46 2.81
CA SER A 124 36.74 -7.15 3.38
C SER A 124 36.09 -5.97 2.68
N THR A 125 35.58 -6.14 1.45
CA THR A 125 34.90 -5.09 0.70
C THR A 125 33.51 -4.81 1.29
N ARG A 126 33.42 -3.74 2.08
CA ARG A 126 32.21 -3.36 2.84
C ARG A 126 31.88 -1.87 2.72
N PHE A 127 30.60 -1.54 2.83
CA PHE A 127 30.10 -0.17 2.96
C PHE A 127 29.05 -0.11 4.07
N ASN A 128 29.23 0.73 5.09
CA ASN A 128 28.35 0.79 6.28
C ASN A 128 28.02 -0.59 6.88
N ASP A 129 29.05 -1.42 7.08
CA ASP A 129 28.95 -2.82 7.56
C ASP A 129 28.25 -3.83 6.62
N ILE A 130 27.84 -3.39 5.44
CA ILE A 130 27.24 -4.24 4.41
C ILE A 130 28.36 -4.87 3.58
N SER A 131 28.40 -6.20 3.53
CA SER A 131 29.28 -6.94 2.63
C SER A 131 28.81 -6.80 1.19
N LEU A 132 29.68 -6.30 0.30
CA LEU A 132 29.31 -6.03 -1.09
C LEU A 132 29.65 -7.19 -2.03
N LEU A 133 30.68 -7.97 -1.67
CA LEU A 133 31.31 -8.99 -2.51
C LEU A 133 31.29 -10.41 -1.90
N ASN A 134 30.70 -10.56 -0.71
CA ASN A 134 30.46 -11.84 -0.03
C ASN A 134 29.11 -11.77 0.72
N SER A 135 28.02 -11.58 -0.02
CA SER A 135 26.68 -11.70 0.58
C SER A 135 26.40 -13.18 0.87
N SER A 136 26.27 -13.51 2.17
CA SER A 136 26.04 -14.86 2.66
C SER A 136 24.58 -15.29 2.45
N GLY A 137 24.21 -15.53 1.20
CA GLY A 137 23.14 -16.45 0.84
C GLY A 137 23.83 -17.50 -0.03
N VAL A 138 23.94 -18.73 0.46
CA VAL A 138 24.28 -19.87 -0.40
C VAL A 138 23.19 -19.87 -1.45
N SER A 139 23.53 -19.52 -2.69
CA SER A 139 22.55 -19.64 -3.76
C SER A 139 22.22 -21.12 -3.87
N SER A 140 20.98 -21.47 -4.12
CA SER A 140 20.62 -22.86 -4.41
C SER A 140 21.37 -23.41 -5.64
N MET A 141 21.99 -22.53 -6.42
CA MET A 141 22.92 -22.82 -7.52
C MET A 141 24.33 -23.25 -7.07
N ASP A 142 24.71 -23.08 -5.81
CA ASP A 142 25.97 -23.54 -5.22
C ASP A 142 25.90 -25.01 -4.72
N LYS A 143 24.72 -25.63 -4.83
CA LYS A 143 24.51 -27.06 -4.53
C LYS A 143 25.36 -27.92 -5.49
N PRO A 144 26.14 -28.91 -5.01
CA PRO A 144 26.87 -29.86 -5.87
C PRO A 144 26.01 -30.48 -6.97
N GLN A 145 24.73 -30.68 -6.68
CA GLN A 145 23.69 -31.16 -7.60
C GLN A 145 23.53 -30.27 -8.84
N VAL A 146 23.58 -28.95 -8.69
CA VAL A 146 23.40 -28.01 -9.81
C VAL A 146 24.58 -28.06 -10.78
N ASN A 147 25.79 -28.32 -10.27
CA ASN A 147 26.94 -28.56 -11.13
C ASN A 147 26.82 -29.90 -11.88
N ASN A 148 26.30 -30.94 -11.23
CA ASN A 148 26.06 -32.23 -11.89
C ASN A 148 25.00 -32.10 -13.00
N ILE A 149 23.90 -31.38 -12.75
CA ILE A 149 22.86 -31.08 -13.75
C ILE A 149 23.45 -30.34 -14.94
N PHE A 150 24.21 -29.25 -14.72
CA PHE A 150 24.82 -28.52 -15.83
C PHE A 150 25.84 -29.34 -16.61
N ASN A 151 26.60 -30.20 -15.93
CA ASN A 151 27.55 -31.09 -16.60
C ASN A 151 26.80 -32.07 -17.49
N GLY A 152 25.77 -32.77 -17.00
CA GLY A 152 24.97 -33.69 -17.81
C GLY A 152 24.30 -33.02 -19.02
N LEU A 153 23.65 -31.87 -18.81
CA LEU A 153 23.03 -31.09 -19.89
C LEU A 153 24.02 -30.65 -20.96
N LYS A 154 25.26 -30.31 -20.59
CA LYS A 154 26.31 -29.86 -21.51
C LYS A 154 27.16 -31.00 -22.09
N ASN A 155 27.18 -32.17 -21.46
CA ASN A 155 28.01 -33.32 -21.83
C ASN A 155 27.27 -34.38 -22.63
N GLY A 156 25.96 -34.24 -22.87
CA GLY A 156 25.29 -35.08 -23.86
C GLY A 156 23.78 -35.19 -23.71
N TRP A 157 23.19 -34.96 -22.52
CA TRP A 157 21.76 -35.22 -22.28
C TRP A 157 20.86 -34.57 -23.33
N LEU A 158 21.08 -33.27 -23.59
CA LEU A 158 20.30 -32.51 -24.56
C LEU A 158 20.64 -32.89 -26.02
N GLU A 159 21.93 -33.04 -26.34
CA GLU A 159 22.38 -33.32 -27.71
C GLU A 159 21.90 -34.69 -28.20
N GLU A 160 22.03 -35.72 -27.37
CA GLU A 160 21.65 -37.08 -27.73
C GLU A 160 20.13 -37.27 -27.72
N ALA A 161 19.42 -36.59 -26.82
CA ALA A 161 17.96 -36.52 -26.89
C ALA A 161 17.49 -35.89 -28.22
N GLU A 162 18.10 -34.78 -28.67
CA GLU A 162 17.78 -34.14 -29.96
C GLU A 162 17.99 -35.09 -31.14
N LYS A 163 19.13 -35.81 -31.17
CA LYS A 163 19.43 -36.79 -32.21
C LYS A 163 18.43 -37.93 -32.22
N LYS A 164 18.06 -38.46 -31.05
CA LYS A 164 17.13 -39.57 -30.92
C LYS A 164 15.72 -39.18 -31.34
N ILE A 165 15.22 -38.02 -30.90
CA ILE A 165 13.90 -37.49 -31.32
C ILE A 165 13.86 -37.31 -32.85
N TYR A 166 14.92 -36.75 -33.45
CA TYR A 166 14.99 -36.57 -34.90
C TYR A 166 15.06 -37.90 -35.69
N SER A 167 15.81 -38.87 -35.17
CA SER A 167 15.90 -40.23 -35.73
C SER A 167 14.53 -40.93 -35.69
N ALA A 168 13.94 -41.01 -34.51
CA ALA A 168 12.70 -41.72 -34.22
C ALA A 168 11.46 -41.09 -34.87
N TYR A 169 11.31 -39.76 -34.73
CA TYR A 169 10.08 -39.05 -35.08
C TYR A 169 10.24 -38.12 -36.27
N GLY A 170 11.47 -37.75 -36.65
CA GLY A 170 11.72 -36.74 -37.67
C GLY A 170 11.36 -35.32 -37.25
N LEU A 171 11.09 -35.11 -35.96
CA LEU A 171 10.82 -33.79 -35.40
C LEU A 171 12.15 -33.09 -35.08
N HIS A 172 12.21 -31.79 -35.34
CA HIS A 172 13.28 -30.92 -34.92
C HIS A 172 12.70 -29.50 -34.76
N ALA A 173 13.32 -28.70 -33.91
CA ALA A 173 12.95 -27.30 -33.78
C ALA A 173 13.26 -26.49 -35.06
N SER A 174 12.65 -25.32 -35.17
CA SER A 174 12.73 -24.39 -36.29
C SER A 174 14.13 -23.81 -36.51
N GLY A 175 15.04 -23.90 -35.53
CA GLY A 175 16.37 -23.30 -35.58
C GLY A 175 16.43 -21.83 -35.12
N SER A 176 15.29 -21.23 -34.76
CA SER A 176 15.19 -19.83 -34.30
C SER A 176 14.72 -19.68 -32.85
N SER A 177 14.39 -20.78 -32.19
CA SER A 177 13.79 -20.78 -30.86
C SER A 177 14.85 -20.87 -29.77
N ASN A 178 14.61 -20.17 -28.66
CA ASN A 178 15.43 -20.29 -27.46
C ASN A 178 14.89 -21.41 -26.56
N LEU A 179 15.79 -22.14 -25.91
CA LEU A 179 15.48 -23.02 -24.79
C LEU A 179 16.16 -22.44 -23.54
N ASN A 180 15.37 -21.84 -22.66
CA ASN A 180 15.86 -21.30 -21.38
C ASN A 180 15.89 -22.42 -20.35
N ILE A 181 17.04 -22.67 -19.74
CA ILE A 181 17.16 -23.60 -18.62
C ILE A 181 16.81 -22.82 -17.34
N VAL A 182 15.77 -23.28 -16.62
CA VAL A 182 15.27 -22.68 -15.39
C VAL A 182 15.47 -23.69 -14.26
N LEU A 183 16.08 -23.24 -13.17
CA LEU A 183 16.27 -24.06 -11.96
C LEU A 183 15.30 -23.53 -10.89
N ASP A 184 14.34 -24.35 -10.49
CA ASP A 184 13.29 -23.99 -9.54
C ASP A 184 13.51 -24.66 -8.19
N GLU A 185 13.16 -23.98 -7.09
CA GLU A 185 13.10 -24.57 -5.75
C GLU A 185 11.64 -24.92 -5.44
N GLY A 186 11.21 -26.13 -5.79
CA GLY A 186 9.85 -26.61 -5.54
C GLY A 186 9.64 -27.19 -4.15
N ALA A 187 8.41 -27.62 -3.87
CA ALA A 187 8.10 -28.36 -2.65
C ALA A 187 8.62 -29.80 -2.78
N PRO A 188 9.19 -30.41 -1.72
CA PRO A 188 9.72 -31.76 -1.80
C PRO A 188 8.66 -32.76 -2.30
N TYR A 189 9.08 -33.70 -3.15
CA TYR A 189 8.26 -34.72 -3.82
C TYR A 189 7.31 -34.20 -4.92
N GLY A 190 7.70 -33.13 -5.60
CA GLY A 190 7.03 -32.52 -6.74
C GLY A 190 7.42 -33.11 -8.10
N GLU A 191 7.13 -32.34 -9.16
CA GLU A 191 7.49 -32.65 -10.54
C GLU A 191 8.99 -32.41 -10.75
N LEU A 192 9.73 -33.43 -11.23
CA LEU A 192 11.19 -33.40 -11.31
C LEU A 192 11.72 -32.39 -12.33
N ALA A 193 11.06 -32.31 -13.49
CA ALA A 193 11.34 -31.37 -14.54
C ALA A 193 10.09 -31.23 -15.42
N HIS A 194 9.92 -30.08 -16.07
CA HIS A 194 8.85 -29.89 -17.04
C HIS A 194 9.23 -28.86 -18.11
N VAL A 195 8.53 -28.89 -19.24
CA VAL A 195 8.65 -27.85 -20.27
C VAL A 195 7.47 -26.88 -20.21
N GLY A 196 7.82 -25.58 -20.17
CA GLY A 196 6.90 -24.47 -20.25
C GLY A 196 7.34 -23.43 -21.28
N GLY A 197 6.79 -22.22 -21.15
CA GLY A 197 7.14 -21.08 -22.00
C GLY A 197 6.25 -20.90 -23.23
N ALA A 198 6.62 -19.94 -24.08
CA ALA A 198 5.85 -19.57 -25.26
C ALA A 198 6.58 -19.99 -26.53
N SER A 199 5.84 -20.27 -27.61
CA SER A 199 6.45 -20.63 -28.91
C SER A 199 7.54 -19.62 -29.33
N GLY A 200 8.76 -20.11 -29.53
CA GLY A 200 9.97 -19.33 -29.81
C GLY A 200 10.88 -19.06 -28.60
N ASN A 201 10.37 -19.17 -27.37
CA ASN A 201 11.12 -19.07 -26.11
C ASN A 201 10.56 -20.12 -25.14
N LEU A 202 10.99 -21.36 -25.29
CA LEU A 202 10.61 -22.47 -24.42
C LEU A 202 11.48 -22.47 -23.17
N GLU A 203 10.94 -22.99 -22.08
CA GLU A 203 11.59 -23.02 -20.77
C GLU A 203 11.63 -24.48 -20.30
N LEU A 204 12.82 -25.01 -20.02
CA LEU A 204 13.00 -26.30 -19.38
C LEU A 204 13.26 -26.05 -17.89
N HIS A 205 12.24 -26.33 -17.09
CA HIS A 205 12.24 -26.18 -15.65
C HIS A 205 12.76 -27.47 -15.01
N ILE A 206 13.71 -27.34 -14.08
CA ILE A 206 14.30 -28.45 -13.33
C ILE A 206 14.19 -28.11 -11.85
N ASP A 207 13.49 -28.94 -11.09
CA ASP A 207 13.34 -28.76 -9.65
C ASP A 207 14.61 -29.23 -8.93
N ILE A 208 15.42 -28.30 -8.42
CA ILE A 208 16.71 -28.63 -7.81
C ILE A 208 16.60 -29.21 -6.39
N GLU A 209 15.40 -29.28 -5.81
CA GLU A 209 15.18 -29.96 -4.53
C GLU A 209 14.97 -31.47 -4.74
N ASP A 210 14.26 -31.85 -5.79
CA ASP A 210 13.94 -33.26 -6.10
C ASP A 210 14.83 -33.86 -7.21
N PHE A 211 15.39 -33.06 -8.11
CA PHE A 211 16.27 -33.49 -9.21
C PHE A 211 17.73 -33.54 -8.75
N ASN A 212 18.15 -34.69 -8.21
CA ASN A 212 19.45 -34.86 -7.57
C ASN A 212 20.31 -35.98 -8.21
N PRO A 213 20.97 -35.72 -9.36
CA PRO A 213 21.87 -36.68 -9.96
C PRO A 213 23.17 -36.82 -9.14
N ALA A 214 23.55 -38.08 -8.85
CA ALA A 214 24.69 -38.40 -7.99
C ALA A 214 26.04 -37.91 -8.56
N ASP A 215 26.22 -38.03 -9.87
CA ASP A 215 27.27 -37.42 -10.68
C ASP A 215 26.66 -36.95 -12.02
N GLY A 216 27.44 -36.21 -12.81
CA GLY A 216 27.00 -35.64 -14.08
C GLY A 216 26.90 -36.64 -15.25
N ASP A 217 26.85 -37.95 -14.98
CA ASP A 217 26.85 -39.02 -15.98
C ASP A 217 25.45 -39.66 -16.19
N SER A 218 25.31 -40.38 -17.32
CA SER A 218 24.09 -40.92 -17.98
C SER A 218 23.17 -41.89 -17.23
N GLY A 219 23.35 -42.10 -15.92
CA GLY A 219 22.79 -43.29 -15.29
C GLY A 219 22.28 -43.14 -13.86
N ASN A 220 22.26 -41.93 -13.31
CA ASN A 220 21.94 -41.79 -11.90
C ASN A 220 20.45 -41.67 -11.63
N THR A 221 19.99 -42.45 -10.64
CA THR A 221 18.63 -42.37 -10.14
C THR A 221 18.43 -41.09 -9.35
N VAL A 222 17.45 -40.26 -9.74
CA VAL A 222 17.20 -38.95 -9.11
C VAL A 222 16.34 -39.01 -7.85
N ALA A 223 15.38 -39.95 -7.75
CA ALA A 223 14.53 -40.12 -6.56
C ALA A 223 13.73 -41.44 -6.54
N GLY A 224 14.41 -42.59 -6.46
CA GLY A 224 13.76 -43.90 -6.27
C GLY A 224 13.97 -44.89 -7.43
N PRO A 225 13.46 -46.13 -7.29
CA PRO A 225 13.70 -47.18 -8.27
C PRO A 225 12.98 -46.89 -9.60
N GLY A 226 13.74 -46.59 -10.67
CA GLY A 226 13.24 -46.54 -12.05
C GLY A 226 13.22 -45.17 -12.74
N PHE A 227 13.70 -44.10 -12.11
CA PHE A 227 13.77 -42.75 -12.72
C PHE A 227 15.22 -42.28 -12.84
N TYR A 228 15.67 -42.05 -14.08
CA TYR A 228 17.05 -41.69 -14.44
C TYR A 228 17.10 -40.24 -14.97
N ALA A 229 18.10 -39.47 -14.54
CA ALA A 229 18.17 -38.02 -14.77
C ALA A 229 18.11 -37.65 -16.26
N ASP A 230 18.98 -38.26 -17.06
CA ASP A 230 19.11 -38.11 -18.50
C ASP A 230 17.81 -38.48 -19.25
N ARG A 231 17.14 -39.56 -18.82
CA ARG A 231 15.87 -40.03 -19.40
C ARG A 231 14.70 -39.12 -19.07
N VAL A 232 14.66 -38.55 -17.85
CA VAL A 232 13.69 -37.51 -17.48
C VAL A 232 13.90 -36.28 -18.37
N ILE A 233 15.14 -35.83 -18.54
CA ILE A 233 15.43 -34.72 -19.47
C ILE A 233 15.07 -35.07 -20.91
N ALA A 234 15.31 -36.30 -21.37
CA ALA A 234 14.93 -36.72 -22.73
C ALA A 234 13.40 -36.78 -22.94
N HIS A 235 12.64 -37.17 -21.91
CA HIS A 235 11.18 -37.09 -21.89
C HIS A 235 10.74 -35.64 -22.05
N GLU A 236 11.17 -34.76 -21.15
CA GLU A 236 10.77 -33.35 -21.15
C GLU A 236 11.21 -32.64 -22.42
N PHE A 237 12.43 -32.89 -22.88
CA PHE A 237 12.93 -32.31 -24.12
C PHE A 237 12.14 -32.76 -25.35
N THR A 238 11.51 -33.95 -25.32
CA THR A 238 10.58 -34.37 -26.38
C THR A 238 9.38 -33.44 -26.48
N HIS A 239 8.82 -32.99 -25.34
CA HIS A 239 7.76 -31.99 -25.32
C HIS A 239 8.23 -30.65 -25.91
N ALA A 240 9.43 -30.18 -25.57
CA ALA A 240 9.99 -28.96 -26.16
C ALA A 240 10.13 -29.04 -27.68
N VAL A 241 10.61 -30.17 -28.21
CA VAL A 241 10.70 -30.37 -29.67
C VAL A 241 9.30 -30.44 -30.30
N MET A 242 8.34 -31.12 -29.66
CA MET A 242 6.96 -31.22 -30.16
C MET A 242 6.26 -29.87 -30.20
N ASP A 243 6.41 -29.05 -29.15
CA ASP A 243 5.82 -27.72 -29.06
C ASP A 243 6.33 -26.80 -30.18
N ASP A 244 7.62 -26.81 -30.45
CA ASP A 244 8.21 -26.00 -31.52
C ASP A 244 7.87 -26.55 -32.92
N ALA A 245 8.01 -27.86 -33.13
CA ALA A 245 7.86 -28.49 -34.44
C ALA A 245 6.39 -28.61 -34.89
N LEU A 246 5.48 -28.93 -33.98
CA LEU A 246 4.05 -29.10 -34.29
C LEU A 246 3.28 -27.78 -34.17
N GLY A 247 3.73 -26.91 -33.27
CA GLY A 247 3.16 -25.60 -32.97
C GLY A 247 1.93 -25.68 -32.05
N VAL A 248 1.70 -24.57 -31.34
CA VAL A 248 0.64 -24.41 -30.32
C VAL A 248 -0.75 -24.88 -30.77
N ASN A 249 -1.13 -24.66 -32.03
CA ASN A 249 -2.45 -25.07 -32.52
C ASN A 249 -2.64 -26.59 -32.54
N LYS A 250 -1.61 -27.36 -32.89
CA LYS A 250 -1.70 -28.83 -32.95
C LYS A 250 -1.59 -29.42 -31.55
N MET A 251 -0.72 -28.85 -30.71
CA MET A 251 -0.61 -29.26 -29.30
C MET A 251 -1.92 -29.04 -28.57
N ASN A 252 -2.52 -27.84 -28.70
CA ASN A 252 -3.86 -27.57 -28.19
C ASN A 252 -4.93 -28.52 -28.74
N ASP A 253 -4.87 -28.89 -30.03
CA ASP A 253 -5.81 -29.85 -30.60
C ASP A 253 -5.71 -31.23 -29.92
N PHE A 254 -4.51 -31.69 -29.55
CA PHE A 254 -4.35 -32.91 -28.78
C PHE A 254 -4.93 -32.81 -27.36
N HIS A 255 -4.75 -31.67 -26.68
CA HIS A 255 -5.36 -31.44 -25.36
C HIS A 255 -6.88 -31.35 -25.43
N TYR A 256 -7.44 -30.53 -26.34
CA TYR A 256 -8.89 -30.31 -26.43
C TYR A 256 -9.68 -31.52 -26.93
N ASN A 257 -9.05 -32.42 -27.69
CA ASN A 257 -9.70 -33.65 -28.18
C ASN A 257 -9.30 -34.91 -27.38
N ASN A 258 -8.80 -34.73 -26.14
CA ASN A 258 -8.43 -35.81 -25.22
C ASN A 258 -7.46 -36.85 -25.83
N ALA A 259 -6.50 -36.36 -26.61
CA ALA A 259 -5.40 -37.14 -27.19
C ALA A 259 -4.06 -36.89 -26.49
N VAL A 260 -4.08 -36.43 -25.23
CA VAL A 260 -2.90 -36.23 -24.37
C VAL A 260 -2.10 -37.53 -24.21
N TRP A 261 -2.76 -38.69 -24.21
CA TRP A 261 -2.11 -40.00 -24.22
C TRP A 261 -1.09 -40.17 -25.34
N PHE A 262 -1.27 -39.49 -26.48
CA PHE A 262 -0.33 -39.52 -27.59
C PHE A 262 0.88 -38.63 -27.33
N VAL A 263 0.68 -37.46 -26.72
CA VAL A 263 1.76 -36.53 -26.37
C VAL A 263 2.68 -37.16 -25.33
N GLU A 264 2.10 -37.54 -24.18
CA GLU A 264 2.84 -38.16 -23.08
C GLU A 264 3.39 -39.54 -23.46
N GLY A 265 2.58 -40.36 -24.14
CA GLY A 265 3.03 -41.69 -24.59
C GLY A 265 4.17 -41.63 -25.60
N THR A 266 4.24 -40.57 -26.42
CA THR A 266 5.33 -40.35 -27.37
C THR A 266 6.60 -39.88 -26.66
N ALA A 267 6.47 -39.02 -25.64
CA ALA A 267 7.59 -38.59 -24.80
C ALA A 267 8.17 -39.76 -23.99
N GLU A 268 7.34 -40.59 -23.37
CA GLU A 268 7.77 -41.82 -22.66
C GLU A 268 8.45 -42.85 -23.58
N PHE A 269 8.05 -42.89 -24.86
CA PHE A 269 8.56 -43.89 -25.78
C PHE A 269 9.99 -43.63 -26.28
N ILE A 270 10.47 -42.37 -26.23
CA ILE A 270 11.85 -42.03 -26.58
C ILE A 270 12.86 -42.68 -25.63
N PRO A 271 12.83 -42.43 -24.31
CA PRO A 271 13.74 -43.09 -23.38
C PRO A 271 13.29 -44.51 -23.01
N GLY A 272 12.03 -44.88 -23.25
CA GLY A 272 11.42 -46.11 -22.76
C GLY A 272 10.95 -45.97 -21.30
N ALA A 273 9.93 -46.73 -20.93
CA ALA A 273 9.27 -46.64 -19.61
C ALA A 273 8.89 -48.02 -19.05
N ASP A 274 9.61 -49.08 -19.44
CA ASP A 274 9.30 -50.45 -19.02
C ASP A 274 9.37 -50.63 -17.50
N GLU A 275 10.19 -49.86 -16.79
CA GLU A 275 10.29 -49.89 -15.32
C GLU A 275 9.02 -49.36 -14.66
N ARG A 276 8.47 -48.24 -15.15
CA ARG A 276 7.19 -47.68 -14.67
C ARG A 276 6.06 -48.65 -14.99
N LEU A 277 6.06 -49.21 -16.19
CA LEU A 277 5.08 -50.21 -16.61
C LEU A 277 5.12 -51.45 -15.71
N LYS A 278 6.31 -51.97 -15.37
CA LYS A 278 6.47 -53.09 -14.42
C LYS A 278 5.86 -52.78 -13.06
N GLN A 279 6.02 -51.56 -12.55
CA GLN A 279 5.39 -51.17 -11.28
C GLN A 279 3.86 -51.25 -11.36
N VAL A 280 3.27 -50.81 -12.47
CA VAL A 280 1.82 -50.81 -12.69
C VAL A 280 1.26 -52.22 -12.93
N VAL A 281 1.93 -53.07 -13.70
CA VAL A 281 1.40 -54.41 -14.09
C VAL A 281 1.96 -55.57 -13.29
N GLY A 282 2.97 -55.34 -12.45
CA GLY A 282 3.67 -56.37 -11.71
C GLY A 282 2.87 -56.97 -10.57
N ASN A 283 3.13 -58.25 -10.30
CA ASN A 283 2.65 -58.94 -9.10
C ASN A 283 3.27 -58.32 -7.83
N SER A 284 2.75 -58.66 -6.66
CA SER A 284 3.19 -58.09 -5.38
C SER A 284 4.69 -58.30 -5.07
N MET A 285 5.37 -59.22 -5.76
CA MET A 285 6.80 -59.50 -5.61
C MET A 285 7.65 -58.88 -6.72
N GLN A 286 7.06 -58.20 -7.71
CA GLN A 286 7.74 -57.60 -8.88
C GLN A 286 8.61 -58.59 -9.67
N THR A 287 8.24 -59.87 -9.70
CA THR A 287 8.97 -60.92 -10.43
C THR A 287 8.23 -61.43 -11.67
N GLY A 288 7.17 -60.74 -12.08
CA GLY A 288 6.28 -61.15 -13.17
C GLY A 288 4.97 -60.38 -13.16
N ILE A 289 4.15 -60.65 -14.16
CA ILE A 289 2.91 -59.93 -14.44
C ILE A 289 1.75 -60.38 -13.52
N ASP A 290 0.88 -59.43 -13.17
CA ASP A 290 -0.45 -59.64 -12.60
C ASP A 290 -1.54 -59.40 -13.68
N ASP A 291 -2.20 -60.46 -14.12
CA ASP A 291 -3.21 -60.41 -15.19
C ASP A 291 -4.39 -59.46 -14.87
N GLY A 292 -4.71 -59.28 -13.58
CA GLY A 292 -5.76 -58.35 -13.15
C GLY A 292 -5.32 -56.90 -13.32
N LYS A 293 -4.06 -56.58 -13.03
CA LYS A 293 -3.52 -55.24 -13.24
C LYS A 293 -3.31 -54.92 -14.72
N VAL A 294 -2.88 -55.89 -15.53
CA VAL A 294 -2.84 -55.74 -16.99
C VAL A 294 -4.23 -55.49 -17.55
N SER A 295 -5.26 -56.17 -17.03
CA SER A 295 -6.65 -55.89 -17.41
C SER A 295 -6.98 -54.42 -17.17
N ASN A 296 -6.74 -53.92 -15.95
CA ASN A 296 -7.06 -52.54 -15.58
C ASN A 296 -6.31 -51.52 -16.44
N LEU A 297 -5.02 -51.76 -16.72
CA LEU A 297 -4.22 -50.88 -17.56
C LEU A 297 -4.75 -50.85 -19.01
N VAL A 298 -5.07 -52.01 -19.59
CA VAL A 298 -5.61 -52.08 -20.95
C VAL A 298 -7.01 -51.46 -21.02
N ASP A 299 -7.84 -51.67 -20.01
CA ASP A 299 -9.17 -51.07 -19.94
C ASP A 299 -9.05 -49.53 -19.85
N ARG A 300 -8.11 -49.02 -19.04
CA ARG A 300 -7.80 -47.59 -18.97
C ARG A 300 -7.26 -47.03 -20.30
N ALA A 301 -6.36 -47.73 -20.96
CA ALA A 301 -5.86 -47.34 -22.28
C ALA A 301 -6.97 -47.30 -23.34
N VAL A 302 -7.95 -48.21 -23.29
CA VAL A 302 -9.13 -48.18 -24.15
C VAL A 302 -10.03 -46.97 -23.84
N GLU A 303 -10.17 -46.58 -22.58
CA GLU A 303 -10.90 -45.36 -22.19
C GLU A 303 -10.24 -44.10 -22.78
N LEU A 304 -8.91 -43.97 -22.66
CA LEU A 304 -8.14 -42.86 -23.23
C LEU A 304 -8.27 -42.80 -24.77
N LEU A 305 -8.18 -43.95 -25.46
CA LEU A 305 -8.41 -44.03 -26.90
C LEU A 305 -9.83 -43.62 -27.33
N ASN A 306 -10.81 -43.73 -26.43
CA ASN A 306 -12.19 -43.27 -26.64
C ASN A 306 -12.43 -41.83 -26.17
N GLY A 307 -11.39 -41.11 -25.76
CA GLY A 307 -11.45 -39.70 -25.37
C GLY A 307 -11.79 -39.46 -23.90
N ALA A 308 -11.42 -40.37 -23.00
CA ALA A 308 -11.43 -40.08 -21.56
C ALA A 308 -10.41 -38.99 -21.18
N GLU A 309 -10.67 -38.27 -20.10
CA GLU A 309 -9.76 -37.24 -19.57
C GLU A 309 -8.46 -37.86 -19.04
N TRP A 310 -7.36 -37.12 -19.20
CA TRP A 310 -6.04 -37.44 -18.68
C TRP A 310 -5.90 -36.95 -17.24
N HIS A 311 -5.46 -37.83 -16.34
CA HIS A 311 -5.29 -37.55 -14.91
C HIS A 311 -3.83 -37.35 -14.49
N GLY A 312 -2.86 -37.70 -15.35
CA GLY A 312 -1.43 -37.52 -15.06
C GLY A 312 -0.88 -38.45 -13.97
N ASP A 313 -1.49 -39.62 -13.76
CA ASP A 313 -0.98 -40.65 -12.85
C ASP A 313 -0.12 -41.72 -13.56
N ASP A 314 0.59 -42.55 -12.80
CA ASP A 314 1.44 -43.62 -13.34
C ASP A 314 0.70 -44.57 -14.29
N VAL A 315 -0.62 -44.75 -14.10
CA VAL A 315 -1.45 -45.63 -14.92
C VAL A 315 -1.72 -44.98 -16.27
N ASP A 316 -2.00 -43.67 -16.31
CA ASP A 316 -2.18 -42.90 -17.53
C ASP A 316 -0.89 -42.83 -18.36
N TYR A 317 0.25 -42.52 -17.74
CA TYR A 317 1.56 -42.56 -18.40
C TYR A 317 1.87 -43.95 -18.96
N SER A 318 1.65 -45.01 -18.17
CA SER A 318 1.85 -46.40 -18.63
C SER A 318 0.88 -46.79 -19.75
N ALA A 319 -0.35 -46.28 -19.72
CA ALA A 319 -1.36 -46.52 -20.74
C ALA A 319 -1.00 -45.84 -22.06
N GLY A 320 -0.61 -44.56 -22.02
CA GLY A 320 -0.12 -43.81 -23.18
C GLY A 320 1.10 -44.47 -23.81
N TYR A 321 2.09 -44.83 -22.99
CA TYR A 321 3.29 -45.54 -23.43
C TYR A 321 2.95 -46.84 -24.17
N ILE A 322 2.09 -47.70 -23.60
CA ILE A 322 1.68 -48.95 -24.24
C ILE A 322 0.88 -48.73 -25.52
N ILE A 323 0.02 -47.71 -25.59
CA ILE A 323 -0.71 -47.38 -26.81
C ILE A 323 0.26 -47.05 -27.93
N VAL A 324 1.23 -46.16 -27.69
CA VAL A 324 2.22 -45.72 -28.68
C VAL A 324 3.15 -46.86 -29.09
N LYS A 325 3.65 -47.65 -28.13
CA LYS A 325 4.46 -48.85 -28.34
C LYS A 325 3.71 -49.89 -29.20
N TYR A 326 2.43 -50.10 -28.91
CA TYR A 326 1.57 -51.01 -29.67
C TYR A 326 1.31 -50.50 -31.10
N ILE A 327 1.08 -49.20 -31.29
CA ILE A 327 0.96 -48.60 -32.63
C ILE A 327 2.22 -48.87 -33.43
N ASN A 328 3.41 -48.55 -32.89
CA ASN A 328 4.69 -48.75 -33.57
C ASN A 328 4.90 -50.23 -33.97
N SER A 329 4.56 -51.17 -33.08
CA SER A 329 4.70 -52.62 -33.35
C SER A 329 3.79 -53.17 -34.46
N ASN A 330 2.75 -52.42 -34.83
CA ASN A 330 1.72 -52.84 -35.79
C ASN A 330 1.74 -52.05 -37.10
N LEU A 331 2.73 -51.19 -37.33
CA LEU A 331 2.95 -50.54 -38.62
C LEU A 331 3.51 -51.53 -39.63
N THR A 332 2.94 -51.58 -40.83
CA THR A 332 3.32 -52.58 -41.86
C THR A 332 3.81 -51.97 -43.17
N THR A 333 3.47 -50.71 -43.44
CA THR A 333 3.79 -50.01 -44.70
C THR A 333 4.55 -48.70 -44.50
N GLY A 334 4.75 -48.27 -43.25
CA GLY A 334 5.47 -47.05 -42.88
C GLY A 334 6.07 -47.14 -41.48
N THR A 335 6.67 -46.06 -41.03
CA THR A 335 7.32 -45.90 -39.72
C THR A 335 6.59 -44.88 -38.86
N PHE A 336 6.92 -44.81 -37.58
CA PHE A 336 6.34 -43.80 -36.68
C PHE A 336 6.66 -42.36 -37.13
N LYS A 337 7.83 -42.16 -37.76
CA LYS A 337 8.21 -40.93 -38.46
C LYS A 337 7.24 -40.55 -39.58
N ASP A 338 6.66 -41.52 -40.30
CA ASP A 338 5.65 -41.23 -41.32
C ASP A 338 4.32 -40.73 -40.71
N ILE A 339 3.93 -41.26 -39.54
CA ILE A 339 2.78 -40.76 -38.77
C ILE A 339 3.03 -39.31 -38.34
N MET A 340 4.20 -39.03 -37.77
CA MET A 340 4.58 -37.68 -37.33
C MET A 340 4.64 -36.69 -38.49
N ASN A 341 5.15 -37.10 -39.65
CA ASN A 341 5.15 -36.28 -40.86
C ASN A 341 3.73 -35.95 -41.35
N VAL A 342 2.78 -36.88 -41.25
CA VAL A 342 1.37 -36.61 -41.58
C VAL A 342 0.80 -35.57 -40.62
N ILE A 343 1.00 -35.73 -39.31
CA ILE A 343 0.52 -34.79 -38.29
C ILE A 343 1.10 -33.39 -38.53
N MET A 344 2.40 -33.29 -38.76
CA MET A 344 3.09 -32.01 -38.95
C MET A 344 2.55 -31.24 -40.16
N ASN A 345 2.26 -31.94 -41.27
CA ASN A 345 1.87 -31.33 -42.55
C ASN A 345 0.35 -31.26 -42.77
N TYR A 346 -0.45 -31.82 -41.87
CA TYR A 346 -1.91 -31.77 -41.97
C TYR A 346 -2.45 -30.40 -41.55
N SER A 347 -3.39 -29.86 -42.34
CA SER A 347 -3.97 -28.54 -42.11
C SER A 347 -5.25 -28.55 -41.26
N GLY A 348 -5.80 -29.72 -40.94
CA GLY A 348 -6.97 -29.91 -40.07
C GLY A 348 -6.59 -30.35 -38.64
N SER A 349 -7.52 -30.99 -37.94
CA SER A 349 -7.26 -31.52 -36.58
C SER A 349 -6.07 -32.48 -36.57
N ALA A 350 -5.12 -32.24 -35.67
CA ALA A 350 -3.95 -33.09 -35.47
C ALA A 350 -4.36 -34.48 -34.95
N THR A 351 -5.39 -34.52 -34.11
CA THR A 351 -6.02 -35.73 -33.60
C THR A 351 -6.64 -36.57 -34.73
N ASP A 352 -7.31 -35.93 -35.70
CA ASP A 352 -7.82 -36.64 -36.88
C ASP A 352 -6.69 -37.15 -37.78
N ALA A 353 -5.63 -36.36 -37.97
CA ALA A 353 -4.44 -36.77 -38.72
C ALA A 353 -3.79 -38.02 -38.09
N LEU A 354 -3.65 -38.03 -36.77
CA LEU A 354 -3.18 -39.17 -35.98
C LEU A 354 -4.06 -40.41 -36.19
N LYS A 355 -5.38 -40.29 -35.96
CA LYS A 355 -6.32 -41.42 -36.10
C LYS A 355 -6.30 -42.02 -37.51
N ASN A 356 -6.24 -41.17 -38.54
CA ASN A 356 -6.21 -41.60 -39.94
C ASN A 356 -4.88 -42.24 -40.33
N SER A 357 -3.75 -41.71 -39.83
CA SER A 357 -2.42 -42.23 -40.15
C SER A 357 -2.17 -43.62 -39.53
N ILE A 358 -2.68 -43.89 -38.32
CA ILE A 358 -2.62 -45.23 -37.70
C ILE A 358 -3.25 -46.29 -38.61
N VAL A 359 -4.41 -45.99 -39.20
CA VAL A 359 -5.11 -46.89 -40.13
C VAL A 359 -4.38 -46.96 -41.48
N THR A 360 -3.84 -45.84 -41.95
CA THR A 360 -3.17 -45.76 -43.26
C THR A 360 -1.89 -46.59 -43.31
N TYR A 361 -1.10 -46.57 -42.24
CA TYR A 361 0.21 -47.24 -42.20
C TYR A 361 0.17 -48.65 -41.59
N SER A 362 -1.01 -49.13 -41.19
CA SER A 362 -1.21 -50.49 -40.70
C SER A 362 -2.24 -51.24 -41.54
N SER A 363 -1.80 -52.31 -42.21
CA SER A 363 -2.70 -53.24 -42.90
C SER A 363 -3.57 -54.08 -41.93
N ARG A 364 -3.34 -53.96 -40.62
CA ARG A 364 -4.08 -54.69 -39.59
C ARG A 364 -5.38 -54.01 -39.20
N PHE A 365 -5.53 -52.70 -39.43
CA PHE A 365 -6.69 -51.93 -38.99
C PHE A 365 -7.49 -51.42 -40.19
N THR A 366 -8.80 -51.66 -40.17
CA THR A 366 -9.70 -51.20 -41.24
C THR A 366 -10.32 -49.83 -40.95
N SER A 367 -10.31 -49.42 -39.67
CA SER A 367 -10.77 -48.12 -39.17
C SER A 367 -10.16 -47.85 -37.79
N TYR A 368 -10.25 -46.62 -37.29
CA TYR A 368 -9.78 -46.30 -35.93
C TYR A 368 -10.56 -47.08 -34.86
N ALA A 369 -11.88 -47.24 -35.04
CA ALA A 369 -12.68 -48.10 -34.14
C ALA A 369 -12.25 -49.58 -34.18
N ASP A 370 -11.84 -50.10 -35.34
CA ASP A 370 -11.27 -51.46 -35.46
C ASP A 370 -9.93 -51.56 -34.73
N PHE A 371 -9.10 -50.51 -34.78
CA PHE A 371 -7.89 -50.41 -33.96
C PHE A 371 -8.20 -50.48 -32.46
N VAL A 372 -9.10 -49.64 -31.94
CA VAL A 372 -9.46 -49.61 -30.51
C VAL A 372 -10.03 -50.97 -30.04
N ASN A 373 -10.91 -51.57 -30.84
CA ASN A 373 -11.49 -52.88 -30.53
C ASN A 373 -10.44 -54.00 -30.52
N LYS A 374 -9.48 -53.99 -31.46
CA LYS A 374 -8.39 -54.97 -31.48
C LYS A 374 -7.45 -54.76 -30.32
N PHE A 375 -7.06 -53.51 -30.03
CA PHE A 375 -6.24 -53.14 -28.90
C PHE A 375 -6.81 -53.68 -27.57
N GLY A 376 -8.11 -53.48 -27.32
CA GLY A 376 -8.79 -53.98 -26.12
C GLY A 376 -9.11 -55.48 -26.11
N SER A 377 -8.83 -56.22 -27.19
CA SER A 377 -9.20 -57.64 -27.28
C SER A 377 -8.36 -58.53 -26.36
N VAL A 378 -8.93 -59.65 -25.92
CA VAL A 378 -8.22 -60.66 -25.09
C VAL A 378 -7.48 -61.71 -25.92
N GLY A 379 -7.55 -61.62 -27.26
CA GLY A 379 -6.91 -62.57 -28.18
C GLY A 379 -5.45 -62.22 -28.48
N ALA A 380 -4.82 -63.00 -29.36
CA ALA A 380 -3.44 -62.78 -29.81
C ALA A 380 -3.21 -61.42 -30.51
N ASP A 381 -4.29 -60.74 -30.88
CA ASP A 381 -4.32 -59.43 -31.52
C ASP A 381 -4.52 -58.26 -30.54
N GLY A 382 -4.53 -58.50 -29.22
CA GLY A 382 -4.78 -57.45 -28.23
C GLY A 382 -3.59 -57.04 -27.40
N ALA A 383 -3.68 -55.86 -26.78
CA ALA A 383 -2.64 -55.26 -25.94
C ALA A 383 -2.28 -56.15 -24.75
N ARG A 384 -3.26 -56.92 -24.21
CA ARG A 384 -3.01 -57.89 -23.14
C ARG A 384 -2.03 -58.99 -23.57
N TYR A 385 -2.20 -59.51 -24.78
CA TYR A 385 -1.28 -60.51 -25.34
C TYR A 385 0.07 -59.87 -25.73
N PHE A 386 0.04 -58.64 -26.21
CA PHE A 386 1.25 -57.88 -26.53
C PHE A 386 2.16 -57.70 -25.31
N ILE A 387 1.60 -57.31 -24.16
CA ILE A 387 2.34 -57.18 -22.89
C ILE A 387 2.85 -58.56 -22.41
N ASN A 388 2.03 -59.61 -22.53
CA ASN A 388 2.32 -60.93 -21.96
C ASN A 388 3.24 -61.83 -22.80
N ASN A 389 3.24 -61.74 -24.13
CA ASN A 389 3.84 -62.76 -25.01
C ASN A 389 5.19 -62.36 -25.64
N LYS A 390 5.63 -61.11 -25.49
CA LYS A 390 6.72 -60.56 -26.29
C LYS A 390 8.07 -60.41 -25.57
N GLU A 391 8.23 -60.94 -24.35
CA GLU A 391 9.41 -60.66 -23.49
C GLU A 391 9.68 -59.15 -23.34
N VAL A 392 8.66 -58.30 -23.56
CA VAL A 392 8.73 -56.83 -23.56
C VAL A 392 9.20 -56.31 -22.22
N LEU A 393 8.84 -57.00 -21.15
CA LEU A 393 9.19 -56.61 -19.79
C LEU A 393 10.23 -57.59 -19.26
N ASN A 394 11.47 -57.13 -19.17
CA ASN A 394 12.60 -57.90 -18.65
C ASN A 394 12.50 -58.05 -17.12
N TRP A 395 11.83 -59.09 -16.62
CA TRP A 395 11.62 -59.32 -15.16
C TRP A 395 12.86 -59.83 -14.39
N GLY A 396 14.05 -59.70 -14.98
CA GLY A 396 15.32 -60.04 -14.35
C GLY A 396 15.75 -59.04 -13.27
N THR A 397 16.83 -59.33 -12.55
CA THR A 397 17.39 -58.42 -11.52
C THR A 397 18.19 -57.25 -12.10
N GLN A 398 18.45 -57.25 -13.40
CA GLN A 398 19.12 -56.18 -14.14
C GLN A 398 18.21 -55.77 -15.29
N GLU A 399 18.00 -54.47 -15.47
CA GLU A 399 17.29 -53.95 -16.62
C GLU A 399 18.18 -54.06 -17.85
N THR A 400 17.78 -54.88 -18.81
CA THR A 400 18.57 -55.12 -20.02
C THR A 400 18.06 -54.32 -21.22
N ASP A 401 16.80 -53.88 -21.19
CA ASP A 401 16.16 -53.07 -22.25
C ASP A 401 15.06 -52.22 -21.62
N THR A 402 15.06 -50.90 -21.82
CA THR A 402 14.04 -49.98 -21.27
C THR A 402 12.76 -49.91 -22.10
N GLY A 403 12.75 -50.57 -23.27
CA GLY A 403 11.67 -50.49 -24.23
C GLY A 403 11.61 -49.16 -24.99
N SER A 404 12.75 -48.46 -25.08
CA SER A 404 12.94 -47.31 -25.97
C SER A 404 12.57 -47.65 -27.42
N ILE A 405 12.12 -46.66 -28.19
CA ILE A 405 11.74 -46.84 -29.61
C ILE A 405 12.87 -47.40 -30.49
N GLU A 406 14.13 -47.17 -30.13
CA GLU A 406 15.31 -47.71 -30.82
C GLU A 406 15.84 -49.01 -30.19
N GLY A 407 15.19 -49.50 -29.14
CA GLY A 407 15.57 -50.68 -28.37
C GLY A 407 15.28 -52.01 -29.04
N SER A 408 15.54 -53.09 -28.31
CA SER A 408 15.51 -54.46 -28.86
C SER A 408 14.12 -54.92 -29.29
N ASP A 409 13.06 -54.40 -28.65
CA ASP A 409 11.65 -54.65 -28.96
C ASP A 409 11.27 -54.41 -30.44
N PHE A 410 12.02 -53.53 -31.11
CA PHE A 410 11.79 -53.12 -32.50
C PHE A 410 12.93 -53.50 -33.45
N GLY A 411 13.80 -54.43 -33.04
CA GLY A 411 14.91 -54.94 -33.85
C GLY A 411 16.21 -54.14 -33.73
N GLY A 412 16.30 -53.24 -32.74
CA GLY A 412 17.52 -52.54 -32.35
C GLY A 412 18.41 -53.36 -31.42
N ILE A 413 19.41 -52.70 -30.82
CA ILE A 413 20.22 -53.27 -29.74
C ILE A 413 19.48 -53.14 -28.41
N SER A 414 19.79 -54.01 -27.46
CA SER A 414 19.26 -53.92 -26.09
C SER A 414 19.86 -52.68 -25.41
N LEU A 415 19.03 -51.76 -24.95
CA LEU A 415 19.44 -50.50 -24.31
C LEU A 415 19.01 -50.52 -22.84
N ASN A 416 19.95 -50.70 -21.91
CA ASN A 416 19.65 -50.48 -20.49
C ASN A 416 19.44 -48.98 -20.22
N ALA A 417 19.03 -48.64 -19.00
CA ALA A 417 18.72 -47.26 -18.65
C ALA A 417 19.87 -46.28 -18.89
N GLU A 418 21.11 -46.72 -18.67
CA GLU A 418 22.33 -45.93 -18.77
C GLU A 418 22.84 -45.76 -20.23
N ASP A 419 22.45 -46.68 -21.13
CA ASP A 419 22.85 -46.72 -22.54
C ASP A 419 21.82 -46.03 -23.47
N VAL A 420 20.66 -45.62 -22.95
CA VAL A 420 19.60 -44.98 -23.75
C VAL A 420 20.06 -43.63 -24.29
N ILE A 421 20.74 -42.82 -23.48
CA ILE A 421 21.34 -41.53 -23.84
C ILE A 421 22.87 -41.69 -23.80
N ASP A 422 23.51 -41.84 -24.97
CA ASP A 422 24.94 -42.19 -25.09
C ASP A 422 25.87 -40.97 -25.01
N GLU A 423 26.41 -40.70 -23.82
CA GLU A 423 27.30 -39.57 -23.54
C GLU A 423 28.78 -39.80 -23.90
N SER A 424 29.12 -40.79 -24.73
CA SER A 424 30.52 -41.13 -25.08
C SER A 424 31.32 -40.06 -25.85
N ALA A 425 30.80 -38.83 -26.01
CA ALA A 425 31.44 -37.73 -26.73
C ALA A 425 32.18 -36.73 -25.80
N ASP A 426 33.50 -36.65 -25.98
CA ASP A 426 34.54 -36.03 -25.13
C ASP A 426 34.53 -34.48 -24.90
N SER A 427 33.41 -33.73 -24.92
CA SER A 427 33.49 -32.30 -24.51
C SER A 427 32.19 -31.60 -24.09
N VAL A 428 32.28 -30.83 -23.00
CA VAL A 428 31.29 -29.86 -22.50
C VAL A 428 30.98 -28.81 -23.59
N LYS A 429 29.71 -28.71 -24.01
CA LYS A 429 29.25 -27.73 -25.01
C LYS A 429 28.30 -26.71 -24.37
N ASP A 430 28.64 -25.42 -24.49
CA ASP A 430 27.74 -24.32 -24.05
C ASP A 430 26.49 -24.18 -24.92
N GLN A 431 26.54 -24.72 -26.14
CA GLN A 431 25.40 -24.85 -27.06
C GLN A 431 25.36 -26.30 -27.55
N PRO A 432 24.79 -27.23 -26.75
CA PRO A 432 24.77 -28.65 -27.09
C PRO A 432 23.76 -28.98 -28.21
N LEU A 433 22.73 -28.13 -28.39
CA LEU A 433 21.65 -28.33 -29.35
C LEU A 433 21.97 -27.69 -30.71
N GLN A 434 21.51 -28.33 -31.79
CA GLN A 434 21.66 -27.83 -33.15
C GLN A 434 20.53 -26.87 -33.55
N PHE A 435 19.30 -27.10 -33.07
CA PHE A 435 18.11 -26.36 -33.52
C PHE A 435 17.47 -25.45 -32.47
N PHE A 436 18.06 -25.40 -31.27
CA PHE A 436 17.73 -24.44 -30.22
C PHE A 436 18.94 -23.59 -29.86
N ASN A 437 18.69 -22.34 -29.49
CA ASN A 437 19.67 -21.53 -28.78
C ASN A 437 19.47 -21.69 -27.27
N VAL A 438 20.40 -22.35 -26.59
CA VAL A 438 20.29 -22.65 -25.15
C VAL A 438 20.69 -21.43 -24.33
N VAL A 439 19.84 -21.03 -23.39
CA VAL A 439 20.09 -19.91 -22.46
C VAL A 439 20.25 -20.47 -21.05
N TRP A 440 21.41 -20.25 -20.43
CA TRP A 440 21.75 -20.77 -19.11
C TRP A 440 21.43 -19.74 -18.00
N PRO A 441 21.03 -20.18 -16.79
CA PRO A 441 20.73 -19.30 -15.68
C PRO A 441 22.03 -18.76 -15.00
N ASP A 442 21.96 -17.54 -14.47
CA ASP A 442 23.10 -16.83 -13.84
C ASP A 442 23.42 -17.41 -12.46
N LYS A 443 24.59 -18.07 -12.29
CA LYS A 443 25.00 -18.84 -11.10
C LYS A 443 25.04 -18.15 -9.73
N THR A 444 24.82 -16.85 -9.60
CA THR A 444 25.02 -16.15 -8.31
C THR A 444 24.23 -14.84 -8.26
N GLU A 445 22.96 -14.90 -7.90
CA GLU A 445 22.26 -13.71 -7.41
C GLU A 445 21.86 -13.98 -5.95
N SER A 446 22.51 -13.25 -5.03
CA SER A 446 22.21 -13.30 -3.60
C SER A 446 22.02 -11.87 -3.09
N GLY A 447 20.78 -11.59 -2.67
CA GLY A 447 20.38 -10.37 -1.97
C GLY A 447 19.92 -9.24 -2.89
N ASN A 448 18.61 -8.96 -2.87
CA ASN A 448 18.04 -7.75 -3.46
C ASN A 448 18.37 -6.57 -2.54
N PHE A 449 19.17 -5.61 -3.02
CA PHE A 449 19.51 -4.39 -2.30
C PHE A 449 18.71 -3.22 -2.90
N MET A 450 17.80 -2.62 -2.13
CA MET A 450 16.91 -1.60 -2.67
C MET A 450 17.27 -0.20 -2.18
N VAL A 451 17.25 0.75 -3.11
CA VAL A 451 17.59 2.16 -2.86
C VAL A 451 16.39 3.03 -3.22
N GLN A 452 16.04 3.96 -2.34
CA GLN A 452 15.00 4.94 -2.60
C GLN A 452 15.58 6.09 -3.43
N ILE A 453 15.19 6.15 -4.70
CA ILE A 453 15.72 7.11 -5.70
C ILE A 453 14.77 8.27 -5.97
N GLY A 454 13.63 8.33 -5.28
CA GLY A 454 12.66 9.42 -5.41
C GLY A 454 12.00 9.80 -4.09
N ALA A 455 11.18 10.84 -4.13
CA ALA A 455 10.57 11.47 -2.95
C ALA A 455 9.27 10.80 -2.48
N ASN A 456 8.67 9.92 -3.28
CA ASN A 456 7.40 9.24 -2.98
C ASN A 456 7.60 7.74 -2.74
N ALA A 457 6.64 7.11 -2.06
CA ALA A 457 6.65 5.67 -1.86
C ALA A 457 6.80 4.92 -3.20
N GLN A 458 7.51 3.79 -3.17
CA GLN A 458 7.76 2.89 -4.32
C GLN A 458 8.68 3.44 -5.42
N GLU A 459 9.15 4.69 -5.34
CA GLU A 459 10.20 5.24 -6.22
C GLU A 459 11.59 4.70 -5.84
N SER A 460 11.80 3.40 -6.06
CA SER A 460 13.01 2.69 -5.65
C SER A 460 13.66 1.91 -6.78
N MET A 461 14.98 1.72 -6.69
CA MET A 461 15.80 0.95 -7.60
C MET A 461 16.35 -0.29 -6.89
N GLU A 462 16.28 -1.43 -7.55
CA GLU A 462 16.93 -2.65 -7.13
C GLU A 462 18.37 -2.71 -7.64
N ILE A 463 19.28 -3.09 -6.75
CA ILE A 463 20.67 -3.38 -7.01
C ILE A 463 20.89 -4.80 -6.50
N LYS A 464 21.45 -5.68 -7.32
CA LYS A 464 21.77 -7.04 -6.86
C LYS A 464 23.23 -7.08 -6.45
N LEU A 465 23.47 -7.47 -5.20
CA LEU A 465 24.83 -7.65 -4.69
C LEU A 465 25.42 -8.96 -5.23
N VAL A 466 26.75 -9.05 -5.27
CA VAL A 466 27.46 -10.14 -5.93
C VAL A 466 28.27 -10.91 -4.88
N ASN A 467 28.31 -12.24 -5.01
CA ASN A 467 29.28 -13.06 -4.29
C ASN A 467 30.41 -13.45 -5.25
N VAL A 468 31.66 -13.16 -4.86
CA VAL A 468 32.87 -13.43 -5.66
C VAL A 468 33.96 -14.13 -4.85
N THR A 469 33.58 -14.85 -3.80
CA THR A 469 34.47 -15.78 -3.11
C THR A 469 34.94 -16.88 -4.06
N THR A 470 36.11 -17.47 -3.81
CA THR A 470 36.69 -18.53 -4.65
C THR A 470 35.75 -19.73 -4.82
N SER A 471 35.00 -20.07 -3.76
CA SER A 471 33.95 -21.08 -3.79
C SER A 471 32.81 -20.68 -4.73
N SER A 472 32.27 -19.46 -4.62
CA SER A 472 31.20 -18.96 -5.52
C SER A 472 31.65 -18.80 -6.98
N LEU A 473 32.94 -18.55 -7.22
CA LEU A 473 33.51 -18.48 -8.56
C LEU A 473 33.85 -19.87 -9.12
N GLY A 474 33.73 -20.95 -8.33
CA GLY A 474 34.05 -22.32 -8.74
C GLY A 474 35.56 -22.56 -8.97
N ILE A 475 36.41 -21.77 -8.32
CA ILE A 475 37.87 -21.80 -8.49
C ILE A 475 38.62 -22.28 -7.24
N ASP A 476 37.91 -22.72 -6.20
CA ASP A 476 38.49 -23.27 -4.98
C ASP A 476 39.27 -24.58 -5.21
N SER A 477 38.87 -25.36 -6.22
CA SER A 477 39.44 -26.68 -6.53
C SER A 477 40.38 -26.70 -7.75
N ILE A 478 40.88 -25.56 -8.23
CA ILE A 478 41.74 -25.51 -9.43
C ILE A 478 43.12 -26.13 -9.18
N ASN A 479 43.64 -26.86 -10.18
CA ASN A 479 44.82 -27.70 -10.05
C ASN A 479 45.77 -27.56 -11.24
N ALA A 480 46.91 -26.91 -11.02
CA ALA A 480 48.00 -26.68 -11.97
C ALA A 480 48.84 -27.94 -12.26
N ILE A 481 48.77 -28.97 -11.42
CA ILE A 481 49.61 -30.17 -11.49
C ILE A 481 49.07 -31.15 -12.52
N SER A 482 47.80 -31.56 -12.39
CA SER A 482 47.19 -32.61 -13.22
C SER A 482 46.07 -32.12 -14.15
N GLU A 483 45.46 -30.97 -13.86
CA GLU A 483 44.22 -30.52 -14.51
C GLU A 483 44.31 -29.05 -14.97
N ALA A 484 45.49 -28.63 -15.44
CA ALA A 484 45.74 -27.24 -15.83
C ALA A 484 44.77 -26.76 -16.92
N SER A 485 44.47 -27.61 -17.92
CA SER A 485 43.54 -27.26 -19.00
C SER A 485 42.11 -27.03 -18.52
N ALA A 486 41.60 -27.89 -17.62
CA ALA A 486 40.27 -27.71 -17.03
C ALA A 486 40.22 -26.49 -16.09
N SER A 487 41.33 -26.22 -15.39
CA SER A 487 41.47 -25.06 -14.50
C SER A 487 41.47 -23.73 -15.25
N ILE A 488 42.05 -23.68 -16.48
CA ILE A 488 41.98 -22.49 -17.35
C ILE A 488 40.54 -22.17 -17.71
N GLN A 489 39.72 -23.18 -18.04
CA GLN A 489 38.31 -22.97 -18.39
C GLN A 489 37.52 -22.37 -17.21
N LYS A 490 37.69 -22.94 -16.00
CA LYS A 490 37.10 -22.40 -14.77
C LYS A 490 37.49 -20.94 -14.52
N LEU A 491 38.76 -20.58 -14.73
CA LEU A 491 39.25 -19.20 -14.60
C LEU A 491 38.72 -18.27 -15.70
N ASP A 492 38.59 -18.74 -16.94
CA ASP A 492 37.98 -17.98 -18.03
C ASP A 492 36.52 -17.65 -17.73
N ASP A 493 35.77 -18.60 -17.17
CA ASP A 493 34.38 -18.39 -16.79
C ASP A 493 34.26 -17.46 -15.57
N ALA A 494 35.14 -17.59 -14.57
CA ALA A 494 35.21 -16.64 -13.45
C ALA A 494 35.55 -15.20 -13.91
N ILE A 495 36.48 -15.03 -14.87
CA ILE A 495 36.83 -13.73 -15.44
C ILE A 495 35.65 -13.12 -16.19
N LYS A 496 34.97 -13.91 -17.05
CA LYS A 496 33.77 -13.46 -17.77
C LYS A 496 32.68 -13.04 -16.78
N PHE A 497 32.47 -13.83 -15.74
CA PHE A 497 31.51 -13.56 -14.69
C PHE A 497 31.80 -12.21 -14.00
N VAL A 498 33.00 -12.04 -13.44
CA VAL A 498 33.39 -10.78 -12.77
C VAL A 498 33.32 -9.60 -13.74
N SER A 499 33.75 -9.76 -14.98
CA SER A 499 33.68 -8.71 -16.00
C SER A 499 32.25 -8.31 -16.32
N ASN A 500 31.32 -9.27 -16.42
CA ASN A 500 29.90 -9.00 -16.63
C ASN A 500 29.30 -8.23 -15.45
N LYS A 501 29.60 -8.66 -14.21
CA LYS A 501 29.10 -7.98 -13.01
C LYS A 501 29.62 -6.54 -12.91
N ARG A 502 30.90 -6.28 -13.23
CA ARG A 502 31.44 -4.91 -13.34
C ARG A 502 30.72 -4.06 -14.38
N ALA A 503 30.48 -4.62 -15.57
CA ALA A 503 29.73 -3.91 -16.61
C ALA A 503 28.31 -3.54 -16.14
N ARG A 504 27.65 -4.43 -15.39
CA ARG A 504 26.33 -4.18 -14.79
C ARG A 504 26.37 -3.10 -13.71
N LEU A 505 27.35 -3.10 -12.79
CA LEU A 505 27.51 -2.01 -11.82
C LEU A 505 27.77 -0.67 -12.50
N GLY A 506 28.58 -0.66 -13.58
CA GLY A 506 28.79 0.54 -14.40
C GLY A 506 27.50 1.05 -15.07
N ALA A 507 26.67 0.15 -15.60
CA ALA A 507 25.37 0.50 -16.17
C ALA A 507 24.42 1.08 -15.11
N ILE A 508 24.35 0.48 -13.91
CA ILE A 508 23.56 0.98 -12.78
C ILE A 508 24.07 2.34 -12.33
N SER A 509 25.39 2.54 -12.23
CA SER A 509 25.98 3.84 -11.87
C SER A 509 25.61 4.94 -12.86
N ASN A 510 25.65 4.66 -14.17
CA ASN A 510 25.21 5.61 -15.19
C ASN A 510 23.70 5.91 -15.08
N GLY A 511 22.89 4.89 -14.76
CA GLY A 511 21.46 5.05 -14.50
C GLY A 511 21.21 5.97 -13.30
N LEU A 512 21.91 5.74 -12.18
CA LEU A 512 21.82 6.56 -10.99
C LEU A 512 22.27 8.01 -11.23
N GLU A 513 23.32 8.24 -12.02
CA GLU A 513 23.74 9.59 -12.43
C GLU A 513 22.65 10.29 -13.25
N PHE A 514 21.97 9.56 -14.16
CA PHE A 514 20.81 10.09 -14.86
C PHE A 514 19.68 10.46 -13.90
N PHE A 515 19.30 9.55 -12.98
CA PHE A 515 18.26 9.84 -11.97
C PHE A 515 18.64 11.02 -11.08
N SER A 516 19.91 11.14 -10.67
CA SER A 516 20.38 12.29 -9.88
C SER A 516 20.21 13.62 -10.62
N ASN A 517 20.45 13.64 -11.94
CA ASN A 517 20.25 14.84 -12.74
C ASN A 517 18.76 15.18 -12.90
N VAL A 518 17.92 14.17 -13.15
CA VAL A 518 16.46 14.32 -13.23
C VAL A 518 15.89 14.85 -11.91
N ASP A 519 16.32 14.30 -10.76
CA ASP A 519 15.91 14.77 -9.44
C ASP A 519 16.31 16.21 -9.18
N SER A 520 17.54 16.59 -9.59
CA SER A 520 17.99 17.98 -9.50
C SER A 520 17.12 18.92 -10.33
N ASP A 521 16.77 18.53 -11.56
CA ASP A 521 15.91 19.32 -12.46
C ASP A 521 14.48 19.44 -11.91
N ILE A 522 13.90 18.35 -11.39
CA ILE A 522 12.58 18.38 -10.76
C ILE A 522 12.63 19.27 -9.52
N ARG A 523 13.66 19.16 -8.69
CA ARG A 523 13.84 20.00 -7.49
C ARG A 523 13.94 21.48 -7.85
N GLU A 524 14.71 21.86 -8.87
CA GLU A 524 14.81 23.26 -9.33
C GLU A 524 13.46 23.77 -9.86
N ASN A 525 12.75 22.96 -10.65
CA ASN A 525 11.43 23.31 -11.16
C ASN A 525 10.40 23.47 -10.04
N MET A 526 10.41 22.57 -9.05
CA MET A 526 9.55 22.64 -7.87
C MET A 526 9.88 23.86 -7.03
N GLN A 527 11.17 24.18 -6.82
CA GLN A 527 11.59 25.37 -6.08
C GLN A 527 11.19 26.66 -6.81
N SER A 528 11.28 26.69 -8.14
CA SER A 528 10.80 27.80 -8.96
C SER A 528 9.28 27.96 -8.88
N ALA A 529 8.53 26.86 -8.93
CA ALA A 529 7.08 26.86 -8.79
C ALA A 529 6.64 27.30 -7.38
N GLU A 530 7.32 26.83 -6.35
CA GLU A 530 7.08 27.19 -4.96
C GLU A 530 7.37 28.67 -4.73
N SER A 531 8.49 29.19 -5.24
CA SER A 531 8.83 30.63 -5.22
C SER A 531 7.76 31.47 -5.92
N LYS A 532 7.23 31.04 -7.09
CA LYS A 532 6.13 31.76 -7.76
C LYS A 532 4.84 31.79 -6.92
N ILE A 533 4.61 30.80 -6.07
CA ILE A 533 3.43 30.71 -5.19
C ILE A 533 3.66 31.48 -3.89
N ARG A 534 4.86 31.48 -3.34
CA ARG A 534 5.12 32.00 -2.00
C ARG A 534 5.85 33.33 -1.98
N ASP A 535 6.78 33.58 -2.90
CA ASP A 535 7.61 34.77 -2.86
C ASP A 535 6.87 36.01 -3.36
N THR A 536 7.26 37.15 -2.78
CA THR A 536 6.72 38.46 -3.12
C THR A 536 7.64 39.16 -4.13
N ASP A 537 7.04 39.80 -5.14
CA ASP A 537 7.77 40.77 -5.95
C ASP A 537 8.07 42.01 -5.10
N MET A 538 9.32 42.10 -4.63
CA MET A 538 9.78 43.17 -3.75
C MET A 538 9.63 44.58 -4.37
N ALA A 539 9.77 44.71 -5.69
CA ALA A 539 9.62 46.00 -6.37
C ALA A 539 8.14 46.43 -6.42
N SER A 540 7.26 45.50 -6.75
CA SER A 540 5.81 45.71 -6.71
C SER A 540 5.33 46.02 -5.29
N GLN A 541 5.79 45.26 -4.29
CA GLN A 541 5.42 45.49 -2.88
C GLN A 541 5.99 46.79 -2.33
N MET A 542 7.22 47.19 -2.68
CA MET A 542 7.74 48.52 -2.29
C MET A 542 6.95 49.66 -2.94
N THR A 543 6.47 49.48 -4.17
CA THR A 543 5.60 50.46 -4.82
C THR A 543 4.26 50.57 -4.10
N MET A 544 3.66 49.44 -3.71
CA MET A 544 2.44 49.41 -2.91
C MET A 544 2.64 50.06 -1.54
N TYR A 545 3.71 49.71 -0.82
CA TYR A 545 4.06 50.32 0.46
C TYR A 545 4.23 51.84 0.32
N SER A 546 4.98 52.30 -0.70
CA SER A 546 5.19 53.72 -0.98
C SER A 546 3.88 54.44 -1.28
N LYS A 547 3.00 53.83 -2.10
CA LYS A 547 1.66 54.35 -2.38
C LYS A 547 0.85 54.51 -1.10
N GLN A 548 0.82 53.49 -0.23
CA GLN A 548 0.05 53.55 1.02
C GLN A 548 0.64 54.56 2.00
N ASN A 549 1.97 54.71 2.04
CA ASN A 549 2.63 55.73 2.84
C ASN A 549 2.27 57.15 2.36
N ILE A 550 2.28 57.40 1.05
CA ILE A 550 1.84 58.67 0.45
C ILE A 550 0.36 58.93 0.76
N LEU A 551 -0.51 57.93 0.59
CA LEU A 551 -1.94 58.07 0.90
C LEU A 551 -2.18 58.40 2.38
N SER A 552 -1.45 57.77 3.31
CA SER A 552 -1.51 58.11 4.74
C SER A 552 -1.08 59.57 5.00
N GLN A 553 0.00 60.04 4.36
CA GLN A 553 0.45 61.43 4.48
C GLN A 553 -0.55 62.44 3.88
N ILE A 554 -1.15 62.11 2.73
CA ILE A 554 -2.17 62.94 2.07
C ILE A 554 -3.42 63.01 2.93
N SER A 555 -3.90 61.88 3.46
CA SER A 555 -5.08 61.86 4.33
C SER A 555 -4.85 62.66 5.62
N ASN A 556 -3.67 62.57 6.24
CA ASN A 556 -3.30 63.41 7.38
C ASN A 556 -3.27 64.91 7.03
N SER A 557 -2.86 65.27 5.81
CA SER A 557 -2.85 66.65 5.33
C SER A 557 -4.25 67.16 4.97
N LEU A 558 -5.12 66.31 4.42
CA LEU A 558 -6.53 66.60 4.15
C LEU A 558 -7.30 66.86 5.45
N VAL A 559 -7.07 66.08 6.51
CA VAL A 559 -7.64 66.34 7.84
C VAL A 559 -7.23 67.74 8.33
N LYS A 560 -5.95 68.10 8.23
CA LYS A 560 -5.46 69.45 8.60
C LYS A 560 -6.11 70.56 7.75
N SER A 561 -6.31 70.32 6.46
CA SER A 561 -6.97 71.28 5.55
C SER A 561 -8.45 71.48 5.88
N VAL A 562 -9.19 70.40 6.18
CA VAL A 562 -10.61 70.47 6.59
C VAL A 562 -10.77 71.19 7.93
N ILE A 563 -9.84 70.98 8.87
CA ILE A 563 -9.79 71.72 10.14
C ILE A 563 -9.58 73.23 9.88
N ASN A 564 -8.66 73.61 9.00
CA ASN A 564 -8.38 75.02 8.70
C ASN A 564 -9.53 75.71 7.95
N ASN A 565 -10.19 75.04 7.00
CA ASN A 565 -11.35 75.60 6.29
C ASN A 565 -12.56 75.81 7.21
N SER A 566 -12.70 74.98 8.25
CA SER A 566 -13.75 75.15 9.27
C SER A 566 -13.61 76.44 10.09
N GLN A 567 -12.39 76.91 10.31
CA GLN A 567 -12.13 78.19 10.98
C GLN A 567 -12.53 79.38 10.10
N ASN A 568 -12.34 79.30 8.78
CA ASN A 568 -12.73 80.35 7.84
C ASN A 568 -14.27 80.48 7.66
N ASP A 569 -15.00 79.36 7.69
CA ASP A 569 -16.47 79.37 7.66
C ASP A 569 -17.08 79.97 8.95
N VAL A 570 -16.42 79.76 10.09
CA VAL A 570 -16.77 80.38 11.39
C VAL A 570 -16.60 81.91 11.33
N ASP A 571 -15.54 82.41 10.70
CA ASP A 571 -15.31 83.84 10.52
C ASP A 571 -16.31 84.50 9.55
N MET A 572 -16.79 83.76 8.54
CA MET A 572 -17.80 84.24 7.59
C MET A 572 -19.22 84.31 8.21
N LEU A 573 -19.57 83.37 9.10
CA LEU A 573 -20.84 83.37 9.85
C LEU A 573 -20.86 84.41 10.97
N LEU A 574 -19.71 84.69 11.59
CA LEU A 574 -19.53 85.76 12.57
C LEU A 574 -19.86 87.14 11.95
N ASN A 575 -19.54 87.34 10.67
CA ASN A 575 -19.84 88.59 9.93
C ASN A 575 -21.30 88.73 9.47
N LYS A 576 -22.03 87.63 9.22
CA LYS A 576 -23.47 87.66 8.87
C LYS A 576 -24.41 87.92 10.05
N SER A 577 -23.94 87.74 11.29
CA SER A 577 -24.77 87.93 12.51
C SER A 577 -25.02 89.39 12.88
N LYS A 578 -24.30 90.35 12.27
CA LYS A 578 -24.37 91.79 12.61
C LYS A 578 -25.51 92.56 11.94
N GLU A 579 -26.28 91.96 11.03
CA GLU A 579 -27.32 92.65 10.23
C GLU A 579 -28.78 92.45 10.72
N TYR A 580 -29.05 91.66 11.75
CA TYR A 580 -30.42 91.28 12.15
C TYR A 580 -30.91 91.93 13.45
N VAL A 581 -31.03 93.26 13.54
CA VAL A 581 -31.92 93.92 14.52
C VAL A 581 -32.47 95.26 14.00
N SER A 582 -33.76 95.31 13.63
CA SER A 582 -34.58 96.52 13.81
C SER A 582 -36.05 96.20 14.12
N GLU A 583 -36.59 96.93 15.11
CA GLU A 583 -38.00 97.26 15.44
C GLU A 583 -39.04 96.17 15.78
N ASN A 584 -39.59 96.18 17.01
CA ASN A 584 -40.78 97.00 17.38
C ASN A 584 -41.22 96.78 18.86
N ASN A 585 -41.76 97.84 19.46
CA ASN A 585 -42.19 97.97 20.87
C ASN A 585 -43.62 97.42 21.16
N ARG A 586 -43.84 96.77 22.33
CA ARG A 586 -44.92 97.09 23.32
C ARG A 586 -44.97 96.16 24.57
N ASN A 587 -45.16 96.81 25.73
CA ASN A 587 -45.77 96.39 27.02
C ASN A 587 -44.87 95.82 28.16
N ASP A 588 -44.73 96.56 29.26
CA ASP A 588 -43.97 96.21 30.48
C ASP A 588 -44.23 94.82 31.10
N LYS A 589 -45.44 94.26 30.99
CA LYS A 589 -45.74 92.88 31.42
C LYS A 589 -45.15 91.84 30.47
N HIS A 590 -45.11 92.18 29.18
CA HIS A 590 -44.37 91.44 28.16
C HIS A 590 -42.87 91.55 28.44
N ILE A 591 -42.34 92.74 28.77
CA ILE A 591 -40.92 92.95 29.10
C ILE A 591 -40.48 92.07 30.29
N LEU A 592 -41.25 92.01 31.39
CA LEU A 592 -40.91 91.17 32.54
C LEU A 592 -41.05 89.66 32.25
N ASN A 593 -42.06 89.26 31.47
CA ASN A 593 -42.22 87.87 31.04
C ASN A 593 -41.13 87.47 30.02
N GLU A 594 -40.71 88.39 29.17
CA GLU A 594 -39.60 88.23 28.24
C GLU A 594 -38.25 88.22 28.97
N GLU A 595 -38.07 89.01 30.04
CA GLU A 595 -36.89 88.95 30.91
C GLU A 595 -36.76 87.57 31.53
N LYS A 596 -37.83 87.06 32.16
CA LYS A 596 -37.84 85.71 32.77
C LYS A 596 -37.65 84.62 31.73
N LYS A 597 -38.31 84.73 30.57
CA LYS A 597 -38.14 83.80 29.45
C LYS A 597 -36.71 83.84 28.92
N ASN A 598 -36.14 85.01 28.73
CA ASN A 598 -34.77 85.21 28.25
C ASN A 598 -33.73 84.74 29.26
N GLY A 599 -33.93 84.98 30.56
CA GLY A 599 -33.08 84.46 31.62
C GLY A 599 -33.09 82.92 31.69
N SER A 600 -34.25 82.30 31.47
CA SER A 600 -34.38 80.84 31.32
C SER A 600 -33.66 80.33 30.05
N GLU A 601 -33.87 80.96 28.90
CA GLU A 601 -33.21 80.59 27.63
C GLU A 601 -31.69 80.81 27.68
N LEU A 602 -31.23 81.88 28.33
CA LEU A 602 -29.81 82.15 28.56
C LEU A 602 -29.19 81.06 29.44
N SER A 603 -29.86 80.65 30.52
CA SER A 603 -29.41 79.58 31.40
C SER A 603 -29.33 78.24 30.65
N LYS A 604 -30.33 77.91 29.82
CA LYS A 604 -30.31 76.71 28.95
C LYS A 604 -29.20 76.77 27.91
N ASN A 605 -28.94 77.93 27.30
CA ASN A 605 -27.87 78.10 26.32
C ASN A 605 -26.49 77.97 26.98
N ILE A 606 -26.31 78.48 28.20
CA ILE A 606 -25.09 78.26 28.99
C ILE A 606 -24.90 76.77 29.28
N GLU A 607 -25.95 76.05 29.69
CA GLU A 607 -25.90 74.61 29.94
C GLU A 607 -25.52 73.82 28.67
N LYS A 608 -26.13 74.14 27.52
CA LYS A 608 -25.82 73.53 26.22
C LYS A 608 -24.41 73.84 25.73
N LEU A 609 -23.95 75.08 25.88
CA LEU A 609 -22.59 75.48 25.50
C LEU A 609 -21.53 74.87 26.42
N SER A 610 -21.83 74.74 27.72
CA SER A 610 -20.91 74.15 28.69
C SER A 610 -20.79 72.64 28.54
N SER A 611 -21.87 71.95 28.14
CA SER A 611 -21.88 70.51 27.89
C SER A 611 -21.44 70.15 26.47
N GLY A 612 -21.54 71.08 25.53
CA GLY A 612 -21.38 70.80 24.10
C GLY A 612 -22.54 70.00 23.49
N LEU A 613 -23.60 69.73 24.26
CA LEU A 613 -24.74 68.91 23.85
C LEU A 613 -25.99 69.77 23.66
N ARG A 614 -26.72 69.51 22.59
CA ARG A 614 -28.05 70.07 22.32
C ARG A 614 -29.11 69.48 23.25
N ILE A 615 -28.97 68.20 23.61
CA ILE A 615 -29.88 67.45 24.46
C ILE A 615 -29.15 67.10 25.76
N ASN A 616 -29.43 67.82 26.84
CA ASN A 616 -28.82 67.58 28.16
C ASN A 616 -29.75 66.85 29.11
N ARG A 617 -31.07 67.03 28.94
CA ARG A 617 -32.11 66.39 29.74
C ARG A 617 -33.16 65.79 28.82
N ALA A 618 -33.87 64.76 29.26
CA ALA A 618 -34.96 64.16 28.49
C ALA A 618 -36.10 65.15 28.16
N ALA A 619 -36.22 66.24 28.93
CA ALA A 619 -37.18 67.32 28.68
C ALA A 619 -36.81 68.19 27.46
N ASP A 620 -35.56 68.18 26.99
CA ASP A 620 -35.13 68.97 25.84
C ASP A 620 -35.61 68.36 24.51
N ASP A 621 -35.56 67.03 24.40
CA ASP A 621 -36.09 66.22 23.29
C ASP A 621 -36.20 64.75 23.75
N ALA A 622 -37.40 64.31 24.14
CA ALA A 622 -37.60 62.97 24.68
C ALA A 622 -37.34 61.86 23.65
N ALA A 623 -37.73 62.07 22.39
CA ALA A 623 -37.52 61.10 21.31
C ALA A 623 -36.04 61.05 20.91
N GLY A 624 -35.40 62.21 20.74
CA GLY A 624 -33.97 62.32 20.44
C GLY A 624 -33.09 61.76 21.56
N SER A 625 -33.45 62.00 22.82
CA SER A 625 -32.76 61.44 23.98
C SER A 625 -32.83 59.90 24.00
N SER A 626 -34.01 59.32 23.78
CA SER A 626 -34.17 57.85 23.73
C SER A 626 -33.40 57.20 22.58
N ILE A 627 -33.42 57.82 21.38
CA ILE A 627 -32.65 57.33 20.23
C ILE A 627 -31.15 57.45 20.50
N SER A 628 -30.70 58.58 21.08
CA SER A 628 -29.29 58.81 21.41
C SER A 628 -28.79 57.78 22.43
N GLU A 629 -29.55 57.46 23.47
CA GLU A 629 -29.17 56.43 24.45
C GLU A 629 -29.10 55.03 23.83
N LYS A 630 -30.03 54.70 22.93
CA LYS A 630 -29.96 53.45 22.16
C LYS A 630 -28.72 53.39 21.25
N MET A 631 -28.39 54.49 20.57
CA MET A 631 -27.18 54.58 19.75
C MET A 631 -25.91 54.48 20.60
N LYS A 632 -25.85 55.16 21.76
CA LYS A 632 -24.72 55.03 22.72
C LYS A 632 -24.55 53.60 23.24
N ALA A 633 -25.64 52.88 23.47
CA ALA A 633 -25.60 51.47 23.85
C ALA A 633 -25.05 50.61 22.70
N GLN A 634 -25.49 50.83 21.47
CA GLN A 634 -24.96 50.13 20.29
C GLN A 634 -23.49 50.46 20.00
N ILE A 635 -23.07 51.72 20.10
CA ILE A 635 -21.66 52.13 19.93
C ILE A 635 -20.78 51.40 20.96
N ARG A 636 -21.17 51.42 22.25
CA ARG A 636 -20.45 50.66 23.29
C ARG A 636 -20.43 49.16 23.00
N GLY A 637 -21.54 48.60 22.52
CA GLY A 637 -21.62 47.19 22.12
C GLY A 637 -20.72 46.85 20.94
N LEU A 638 -20.62 47.73 19.93
CA LEU A 638 -19.74 47.55 18.77
C LEU A 638 -18.27 47.71 19.14
N SER A 639 -17.94 48.64 20.03
CA SER A 639 -16.58 48.79 20.57
C SER A 639 -16.15 47.53 21.33
N GLN A 640 -17.02 46.96 22.17
CA GLN A 640 -16.74 45.67 22.82
C GLN A 640 -16.65 44.52 21.81
N ALA A 641 -17.50 44.50 20.77
CA ALA A 641 -17.43 43.50 19.71
C ALA A 641 -16.10 43.56 18.95
N GLN A 642 -15.55 44.77 18.69
CA GLN A 642 -14.22 44.92 18.11
C GLN A 642 -13.13 44.28 18.98
N ASN A 643 -13.14 44.53 20.30
CA ASN A 643 -12.20 43.89 21.23
C ASN A 643 -12.34 42.36 21.21
N ASN A 644 -13.58 41.84 21.26
CA ASN A 644 -13.82 40.40 21.19
C ASN A 644 -13.32 39.79 19.86
N ILE A 645 -13.45 40.52 18.75
CA ILE A 645 -12.92 40.10 17.45
C ILE A 645 -11.39 40.10 17.46
N GLU A 646 -10.74 41.11 18.04
CA GLU A 646 -9.27 41.14 18.20
C GLU A 646 -8.76 39.98 19.06
N ASP A 647 -9.47 39.62 20.13
CA ASP A 647 -9.18 38.43 20.94
C ASP A 647 -9.35 37.15 20.11
N GLY A 648 -10.42 37.06 19.31
CA GLY A 648 -10.65 35.94 18.39
C GLY A 648 -9.55 35.80 17.33
N ILE A 649 -9.07 36.91 16.77
CA ILE A 649 -7.94 36.92 15.82
C ILE A 649 -6.67 36.43 16.52
N SER A 650 -6.41 36.90 17.75
CA SER A 650 -5.24 36.48 18.52
C SER A 650 -5.27 34.98 18.83
N LEU A 651 -6.44 34.44 19.21
CA LEU A 651 -6.66 33.01 19.42
C LEU A 651 -6.36 32.19 18.16
N VAL A 652 -6.91 32.60 17.01
CA VAL A 652 -6.70 31.92 15.72
C VAL A 652 -5.21 31.92 15.35
N LYS A 653 -4.49 33.02 15.57
CA LYS A 653 -3.04 33.11 15.31
C LYS A 653 -2.21 32.22 16.21
N THR A 654 -2.58 32.09 17.49
CA THR A 654 -1.90 31.16 18.41
C THR A 654 -2.07 29.71 17.97
N ALA A 655 -3.27 29.33 17.52
CA ALA A 655 -3.52 27.99 16.96
C ALA A 655 -2.74 27.74 15.67
N GLU A 656 -2.75 28.70 14.73
CA GLU A 656 -2.04 28.59 13.45
C GLU A 656 -0.52 28.47 13.64
N GLY A 657 0.06 29.20 14.60
CA GLY A 657 1.47 29.08 14.96
C GLY A 657 1.84 27.69 15.47
N GLY A 658 1.01 27.09 16.33
CA GLY A 658 1.22 25.71 16.81
C GLY A 658 1.14 24.69 15.66
N LEU A 659 0.16 24.84 14.77
CA LEU A 659 0.03 23.97 13.59
C LEU A 659 1.20 24.12 12.61
N ASN A 660 1.80 25.31 12.49
CA ASN A 660 2.97 25.53 11.64
C ASN A 660 4.21 24.77 12.16
N GLU A 661 4.40 24.70 13.48
CA GLU A 661 5.47 23.90 14.08
C GLU A 661 5.22 22.40 13.88
N ILE A 662 3.99 21.92 14.11
CA ILE A 662 3.62 20.51 13.85
C ILE A 662 3.88 20.14 12.38
N GLN A 663 3.48 21.00 11.43
CA GLN A 663 3.74 20.80 10.01
C GLN A 663 5.25 20.65 9.71
N SER A 664 6.08 21.49 10.35
CA SER A 664 7.54 21.46 10.16
C SER A 664 8.16 20.19 10.71
N ILE A 665 7.63 19.68 11.83
CA ILE A 665 8.03 18.39 12.42
C ILE A 665 7.63 17.23 11.52
N LEU A 666 6.40 17.18 11.01
CA LEU A 666 5.95 16.14 10.09
C LEU A 666 6.78 16.11 8.80
N GLN A 667 7.18 17.27 8.27
CA GLN A 667 8.12 17.34 7.15
C GLN A 667 9.48 16.74 7.49
N ARG A 668 9.97 16.92 8.72
CA ARG A 668 11.22 16.32 9.20
C ARG A 668 11.10 14.81 9.37
N GLU A 669 10.00 14.32 9.96
CA GLU A 669 9.73 12.88 10.06
C GLU A 669 9.69 12.23 8.66
N ARG A 670 9.13 12.94 7.66
CA ARG A 670 9.10 12.46 6.27
C ARG A 670 10.50 12.36 5.67
N GLU A 671 11.37 13.34 5.90
CA GLU A 671 12.78 13.27 5.48
C GLU A 671 13.48 12.03 6.06
N LEU A 672 13.27 11.78 7.36
CA LEU A 672 13.84 10.64 8.08
C LEU A 672 13.34 9.31 7.52
N CYS A 673 12.06 9.22 7.15
CA CYS A 673 11.50 8.03 6.50
C CYS A 673 12.12 7.77 5.12
N VAL A 674 12.30 8.81 4.29
CA VAL A 674 12.98 8.68 2.98
C VAL A 674 14.44 8.22 3.17
N TYR A 675 15.10 8.66 4.24
CA TYR A 675 16.45 8.21 4.56
C TYR A 675 16.50 6.75 5.03
N ALA A 676 15.59 6.35 5.91
CA ALA A 676 15.51 4.99 6.44
C ALA A 676 15.03 3.93 5.43
N ALA A 677 14.34 4.36 4.37
CA ALA A 677 13.86 3.50 3.27
C ALA A 677 14.98 2.89 2.41
N ASN A 678 16.24 3.27 2.60
CA ASN A 678 17.37 2.66 1.91
C ASN A 678 17.91 1.44 2.65
N ASP A 679 18.27 0.41 1.89
CA ASP A 679 18.97 -0.76 2.44
C ASP A 679 20.46 -0.50 2.73
N VAL A 680 20.98 0.68 2.37
CA VAL A 680 22.27 1.21 2.84
C VAL A 680 22.28 1.39 4.37
N GLN A 681 21.11 1.57 4.99
CA GLN A 681 20.99 1.78 6.42
C GLN A 681 20.96 0.46 7.17
N SER A 682 21.81 0.32 8.19
CA SER A 682 21.76 -0.85 9.07
C SER A 682 20.51 -0.82 9.95
N PHE A 683 20.15 -1.96 10.56
CA PHE A 683 19.10 -1.98 11.58
C PHE A 683 19.40 -1.04 12.76
N GLY A 684 20.69 -0.88 13.12
CA GLY A 684 21.11 0.05 14.17
C GLY A 684 20.87 1.52 13.78
N ASP A 685 21.13 1.88 12.52
CA ASP A 685 20.87 3.23 12.00
C ASP A 685 19.37 3.51 11.95
N ARG A 686 18.58 2.56 11.42
CA ARG A 686 17.11 2.63 11.40
C ARG A 686 16.51 2.80 12.79
N LYS A 687 17.05 2.11 13.79
CA LYS A 687 16.64 2.30 15.19
C LYS A 687 16.95 3.71 15.69
N SER A 688 18.12 4.26 15.37
CA SER A 688 18.47 5.64 15.76
C SER A 688 17.56 6.68 15.11
N ILE A 689 17.17 6.43 13.85
CA ILE A 689 16.18 7.25 13.14
C ILE A 689 14.80 7.12 13.80
N GLN A 690 14.38 5.91 14.18
CA GLN A 690 13.14 5.69 14.92
C GLN A 690 13.15 6.45 16.25
N ASP A 691 14.26 6.43 16.99
CA ASP A 691 14.39 7.16 18.25
C ASP A 691 14.25 8.69 18.04
N GLU A 692 14.71 9.24 16.90
CA GLU A 692 14.48 10.65 16.51
C GLU A 692 13.00 10.90 16.19
N ILE A 693 12.35 10.02 15.42
CA ILE A 693 10.92 10.09 15.10
C ILE A 693 10.06 10.05 16.37
N ASP A 694 10.38 9.17 17.33
CA ASP A 694 9.64 9.06 18.58
C ASP A 694 9.73 10.36 19.41
N GLN A 695 10.89 11.05 19.37
CA GLN A 695 11.06 12.36 20.00
C GLN A 695 10.26 13.46 19.29
N LEU A 696 10.22 13.42 17.96
CA LEU A 696 9.44 14.36 17.14
C LEU A 696 7.93 14.18 17.39
N ASN A 697 7.44 12.95 17.48
CA ASN A 697 6.08 12.62 17.87
C ASN A 697 5.75 13.14 19.29
N ALA A 698 6.63 12.92 20.26
CA ALA A 698 6.46 13.47 21.60
C ALA A 698 6.39 15.01 21.60
N GLU A 699 7.15 15.66 20.71
CA GLU A 699 7.12 17.10 20.53
C GLU A 699 5.82 17.60 19.88
N ILE A 700 5.28 16.87 18.89
CA ILE A 700 3.94 17.13 18.32
C ILE A 700 2.89 17.11 19.44
N ASP A 701 2.89 16.06 20.27
CA ASP A 701 1.96 15.95 21.39
C ASP A 701 2.15 17.07 22.41
N ARG A 702 3.41 17.47 22.70
CA ARG A 702 3.69 18.60 23.58
C ARG A 702 3.13 19.90 23.01
N ILE A 703 3.29 20.17 21.72
CA ILE A 703 2.75 21.37 21.06
C ILE A 703 1.23 21.35 21.13
N ALA A 704 0.58 20.25 20.72
CA ALA A 704 -0.87 20.10 20.77
C ALA A 704 -1.44 20.32 22.19
N ASN A 705 -0.72 19.87 23.22
CA ASN A 705 -1.11 20.05 24.63
C ASN A 705 -0.82 21.44 25.22
N SER A 706 0.16 22.16 24.68
CA SER A 706 0.63 23.44 25.24
C SER A 706 0.12 24.68 24.50
N THR A 707 -0.41 24.53 23.28
CA THR A 707 -1.04 25.63 22.53
C THR A 707 -2.38 26.03 23.16
N LYS A 708 -2.32 27.02 24.07
CA LYS A 708 -3.46 27.52 24.83
C LYS A 708 -3.65 29.02 24.67
N PHE A 709 -4.90 29.46 24.75
CA PHE A 709 -5.27 30.87 24.85
C PHE A 709 -6.23 31.05 26.03
N ASN A 710 -5.84 31.85 27.03
CA ASN A 710 -6.62 32.02 28.26
C ASN A 710 -7.00 30.68 28.92
N ASP A 711 -6.02 29.79 29.09
CA ASP A 711 -6.13 28.40 29.57
C ASP A 711 -6.98 27.43 28.72
N LEU A 712 -7.62 27.90 27.66
CA LEU A 712 -8.34 27.06 26.70
C LEU A 712 -7.34 26.40 25.73
N ASN A 713 -7.32 25.08 25.69
CA ASN A 713 -6.54 24.35 24.69
C ASN A 713 -7.14 24.54 23.29
N LEU A 714 -6.31 24.87 22.30
CA LEU A 714 -6.74 25.12 20.94
C LEU A 714 -6.59 23.92 20.00
N LEU A 715 -5.67 22.99 20.31
CA LEU A 715 -5.19 21.92 19.41
C LEU A 715 -5.34 20.50 19.99
N ASN A 716 -5.74 20.36 21.24
CA ASN A 716 -6.11 19.08 21.86
C ASN A 716 -7.39 19.27 22.66
N VAL A 717 -8.53 18.98 22.03
CA VAL A 717 -9.88 19.02 22.64
C VAL A 717 -10.31 17.62 23.04
N ASP A 718 -10.92 17.50 24.22
CA ASP A 718 -11.47 16.24 24.75
C ASP A 718 -12.66 15.77 23.89
N ASP A 719 -12.70 14.47 23.59
CA ASP A 719 -13.67 13.88 22.68
C ASP A 719 -15.04 13.69 23.36
N ASP A 720 -16.04 14.47 22.96
CA ASP A 720 -17.43 14.38 23.46
C ASP A 720 -18.22 13.20 22.82
N GLY A 721 -17.52 12.20 22.25
CA GLY A 721 -18.05 10.87 21.93
C GLY A 721 -19.11 10.80 20.81
N LYS A 722 -19.06 11.69 19.80
CA LYS A 722 -19.98 11.63 18.66
C LYS A 722 -19.26 11.34 17.36
N GLU A 723 -19.22 10.06 16.99
CA GLU A 723 -18.81 9.61 15.67
C GLU A 723 -19.76 10.13 14.58
N VAL A 724 -19.21 10.64 13.49
CA VAL A 724 -19.94 10.95 12.24
C VAL A 724 -19.49 9.93 11.20
N THR A 725 -20.43 9.12 10.73
CA THR A 725 -20.22 8.12 9.68
C THR A 725 -20.22 8.79 8.29
N TYR A 726 -19.19 8.53 7.49
CA TYR A 726 -19.24 8.74 6.04
C TYR A 726 -19.67 7.43 5.39
N SER A 727 -20.74 7.48 4.62
CA SER A 727 -21.28 6.36 3.86
C SER A 727 -20.74 6.42 2.43
N ASP A 728 -19.76 5.60 2.10
CA ASP A 728 -19.44 5.26 0.70
C ASP A 728 -18.94 3.81 0.65
N GLY A 729 -19.71 2.94 -0.01
CA GLY A 729 -19.32 1.56 -0.33
C GLY A 729 -19.66 0.48 0.71
N THR A 730 -19.81 -0.77 0.23
CA THR A 730 -19.83 -1.97 1.09
C THR A 730 -18.37 -2.45 1.20
N PRO A 731 -17.71 -2.36 2.37
CA PRO A 731 -16.26 -2.59 2.48
C PRO A 731 -15.87 -4.07 2.35
N LEU A 732 -16.83 -4.99 2.54
CA LEU A 732 -16.59 -6.44 2.60
C LEU A 732 -17.25 -7.21 1.45
N SER A 733 -16.56 -8.24 0.95
CA SER A 733 -17.06 -9.21 -0.03
C SER A 733 -16.95 -10.60 0.57
N LEU A 734 -17.93 -11.44 0.25
CA LEU A 734 -17.86 -12.85 0.54
C LEU A 734 -17.53 -13.63 -0.74
N ILE A 735 -16.48 -14.45 -0.69
CA ILE A 735 -16.23 -15.49 -1.68
C ILE A 735 -16.77 -16.80 -1.08
N VAL A 736 -17.67 -17.51 -1.76
CA VAL A 736 -18.13 -18.82 -1.26
C VAL A 736 -18.00 -19.84 -2.37
N ALA A 737 -17.31 -20.94 -2.07
CA ALA A 737 -17.23 -22.10 -2.94
C ALA A 737 -18.52 -22.95 -2.87
N HIS A 738 -18.70 -23.83 -3.85
CA HIS A 738 -19.92 -24.64 -3.99
C HIS A 738 -20.14 -25.66 -2.85
N ASP A 739 -19.14 -25.89 -2.01
CA ASP A 739 -19.10 -26.86 -0.91
C ASP A 739 -19.25 -26.22 0.49
N GLY A 740 -19.45 -24.90 0.57
CA GLY A 740 -19.63 -24.14 1.82
C GLY A 740 -18.34 -23.68 2.49
N GLN A 741 -17.19 -23.87 1.83
CA GLN A 741 -16.00 -23.10 2.12
C GLN A 741 -16.24 -21.62 1.80
N PHE A 742 -15.86 -20.74 2.72
CA PHE A 742 -16.06 -19.29 2.57
C PHE A 742 -14.74 -18.55 2.78
N GLY A 743 -14.42 -17.66 1.85
CA GLY A 743 -13.38 -16.64 1.91
C GLY A 743 -13.98 -15.31 2.33
N LEU A 744 -13.35 -14.66 3.32
CA LEU A 744 -13.70 -13.31 3.74
C LEU A 744 -12.68 -12.34 3.16
N GLN A 745 -13.11 -11.32 2.42
CA GLN A 745 -12.21 -10.31 1.88
C GLN A 745 -12.84 -8.93 1.87
N THR A 746 -12.03 -7.91 1.60
CA THR A 746 -12.50 -6.55 1.34
C THR A 746 -12.84 -6.36 -0.17
N VAL A 747 -13.72 -5.42 -0.53
CA VAL A 747 -14.12 -5.16 -1.95
C VAL A 747 -13.58 -3.83 -2.46
N GLN A 748 -13.55 -2.87 -1.55
CA GLN A 748 -13.12 -1.51 -1.74
C GLN A 748 -12.51 -1.09 -0.43
N GLY A 749 -11.39 -0.42 -0.53
CA GLY A 749 -10.74 0.20 0.57
C GLY A 749 -11.62 1.27 1.15
N TYR A 750 -11.59 1.39 2.47
CA TYR A 750 -12.10 2.60 3.07
C TYR A 750 -11.34 3.77 2.43
N SER A 751 -12.07 4.83 2.02
CA SER A 751 -11.67 5.85 1.03
C SER A 751 -10.29 6.52 1.15
N ASN A 752 -9.49 6.21 2.18
CA ASN A 752 -8.19 6.79 2.48
C ASN A 752 -7.08 5.75 2.74
N ALA A 753 -7.31 4.44 2.60
CA ALA A 753 -6.25 3.41 2.59
C ALA A 753 -6.24 2.79 1.18
N VAL A 754 -5.08 2.76 0.52
CA VAL A 754 -4.95 2.22 -0.86
C VAL A 754 -4.57 0.73 -0.81
N GLU A 755 -4.24 0.22 0.38
CA GLU A 755 -3.79 -1.15 0.58
C GLU A 755 -4.92 -2.11 0.94
N ASP A 756 -6.08 -1.66 1.42
CA ASP A 756 -7.19 -2.52 1.86
C ASP A 756 -8.17 -2.91 0.76
N ASP A 757 -7.91 -2.60 -0.52
CA ASP A 757 -8.67 -3.14 -1.65
C ASP A 757 -8.35 -4.63 -1.87
N ASN A 758 -9.37 -5.50 -1.84
CA ASN A 758 -9.23 -6.95 -2.09
C ASN A 758 -8.29 -7.72 -1.14
N GLN A 759 -8.04 -7.21 0.07
CA GLN A 759 -7.31 -7.96 1.09
C GLN A 759 -8.18 -9.11 1.65
N ILE A 760 -7.55 -10.27 1.77
CA ILE A 760 -8.15 -11.46 2.37
C ILE A 760 -8.02 -11.32 3.90
N LEU A 761 -9.09 -11.66 4.61
CA LEU A 761 -9.16 -11.63 6.08
C LEU A 761 -8.99 -13.03 6.72
N ILE A 762 -8.83 -14.06 5.88
CA ILE A 762 -8.58 -15.45 6.25
C ILE A 762 -7.54 -16.05 5.30
N TYR A 763 -6.69 -16.98 5.75
CA TYR A 763 -5.72 -17.64 4.88
C TYR A 763 -6.41 -18.54 3.83
N GLY A 764 -5.81 -18.76 2.65
CA GLY A 764 -6.17 -19.87 1.75
C GLY A 764 -7.60 -19.92 1.17
N HIS A 765 -8.32 -18.80 1.13
CA HIS A 765 -9.64 -18.63 0.50
C HIS A 765 -10.65 -19.79 0.75
N GLY A 766 -10.88 -20.14 2.01
CA GLY A 766 -11.94 -21.08 2.44
C GLY A 766 -11.49 -22.52 2.70
N SER A 767 -10.28 -22.92 2.27
CA SER A 767 -9.75 -24.27 2.49
C SER A 767 -9.21 -24.53 3.90
N THR A 768 -9.03 -23.45 4.68
CA THR A 768 -8.33 -23.36 5.97
C THR A 768 -9.27 -23.27 7.17
N SER A 769 -10.51 -22.79 6.97
CA SER A 769 -11.54 -22.85 8.02
C SER A 769 -12.05 -24.28 8.18
N ARG A 770 -11.95 -24.85 9.39
CA ARG A 770 -12.32 -26.24 9.68
C ARG A 770 -13.39 -26.36 10.77
N PRO A 771 -14.67 -26.11 10.46
CA PRO A 771 -15.73 -26.34 11.43
C PRO A 771 -15.95 -27.84 11.66
N ILE A 772 -16.04 -28.23 12.94
CA ILE A 772 -16.21 -29.61 13.38
C ILE A 772 -17.50 -29.75 14.17
N VAL A 773 -18.27 -30.79 13.86
CA VAL A 773 -19.41 -31.23 14.67
C VAL A 773 -19.02 -32.49 15.44
N VAL A 774 -19.33 -32.53 16.73
CA VAL A 774 -19.15 -33.72 17.56
C VAL A 774 -20.52 -34.33 17.83
N ILE A 775 -20.71 -35.60 17.50
CA ILE A 775 -21.98 -36.31 17.68
C ILE A 775 -21.72 -37.56 18.52
N ASP A 776 -22.35 -37.65 19.70
CA ASP A 776 -22.18 -38.72 20.67
C ASP A 776 -20.69 -39.06 20.94
N GLY A 777 -19.87 -38.02 21.12
CA GLY A 777 -18.43 -38.11 21.40
C GLY A 777 -17.54 -38.41 20.18
N LYS A 778 -18.06 -38.45 18.96
CA LYS A 778 -17.27 -38.63 17.73
C LYS A 778 -17.21 -37.34 16.91
N GLN A 779 -16.02 -36.95 16.49
CA GLN A 779 -15.79 -35.74 15.70
C GLN A 779 -16.02 -36.00 14.20
N TYR A 780 -16.62 -35.04 13.52
CA TYR A 780 -16.84 -35.03 12.08
C TYR A 780 -16.53 -33.64 11.53
N SER A 781 -15.61 -33.55 10.58
CA SER A 781 -15.33 -32.33 9.83
C SER A 781 -16.49 -32.04 8.87
N LEU A 782 -16.98 -30.79 8.84
CA LEU A 782 -18.00 -30.42 7.86
C LEU A 782 -17.43 -30.30 6.44
N ARG A 783 -16.11 -30.14 6.29
CA ARG A 783 -15.41 -30.18 4.99
C ARG A 783 -15.48 -31.57 4.35
N ASP A 784 -15.45 -32.63 5.16
CA ASP A 784 -15.51 -34.03 4.69
C ASP A 784 -16.95 -34.61 4.74
N GLY A 785 -17.94 -33.77 5.08
CA GLY A 785 -19.34 -34.16 5.19
C GLY A 785 -20.03 -34.29 3.83
N ASN A 786 -21.08 -35.11 3.77
CA ASN A 786 -21.93 -35.17 2.57
C ASN A 786 -22.72 -33.86 2.44
N LEU A 787 -22.32 -33.02 1.49
CA LEU A 787 -23.03 -31.80 1.10
C LEU A 787 -24.46 -32.16 0.68
N THR A 788 -25.46 -31.53 1.29
CA THR A 788 -26.88 -31.81 1.00
C THR A 788 -27.51 -30.85 0.01
N SER A 789 -26.92 -29.69 -0.22
CA SER A 789 -27.31 -28.73 -1.24
C SER A 789 -26.12 -27.82 -1.57
N PRO A 790 -25.92 -27.42 -2.84
CA PRO A 790 -24.90 -26.45 -3.19
C PRO A 790 -25.16 -25.13 -2.46
N THR A 791 -24.12 -24.33 -2.21
CA THR A 791 -24.25 -22.98 -1.63
C THR A 791 -25.25 -22.15 -2.43
N ILE A 792 -26.28 -21.59 -1.76
CA ILE A 792 -27.29 -20.71 -2.37
C ILE A 792 -27.06 -19.29 -1.84
N GLN A 793 -26.92 -18.32 -2.75
CA GLN A 793 -26.92 -16.91 -2.41
C GLN A 793 -28.37 -16.38 -2.35
N ASN A 794 -28.75 -15.76 -1.25
CA ASN A 794 -30.05 -15.12 -1.05
C ASN A 794 -29.84 -13.70 -0.50
N GLY A 795 -29.66 -12.72 -1.41
CA GLY A 795 -29.28 -11.36 -1.03
C GLY A 795 -27.84 -11.30 -0.50
N ASP A 796 -27.66 -10.70 0.68
CA ASP A 796 -26.36 -10.57 1.37
C ASP A 796 -26.01 -11.82 2.23
N THR A 797 -26.83 -12.88 2.16
CA THR A 797 -26.64 -14.12 2.90
C THR A 797 -26.31 -15.28 1.98
N TYR A 798 -25.30 -16.06 2.34
CA TYR A 798 -24.93 -17.29 1.66
C TYR A 798 -25.20 -18.48 2.58
N GLU A 799 -25.92 -19.47 2.05
CA GLU A 799 -26.41 -20.60 2.82
C GLU A 799 -25.89 -21.94 2.26
N THR A 800 -25.31 -22.77 3.14
CA THR A 800 -24.85 -24.12 2.78
C THR A 800 -25.40 -25.15 3.76
N GLY A 801 -25.86 -26.29 3.23
CA GLY A 801 -26.46 -27.37 4.02
C GLY A 801 -25.58 -28.64 4.06
N TYR A 802 -25.26 -29.09 5.26
CA TYR A 802 -24.54 -30.34 5.53
C TYR A 802 -25.47 -31.35 6.19
N THR A 803 -25.23 -32.65 5.96
CA THR A 803 -25.84 -33.71 6.78
C THR A 803 -24.80 -34.71 7.23
N VAL A 804 -24.71 -34.90 8.54
CA VAL A 804 -23.75 -35.81 9.19
C VAL A 804 -24.51 -36.64 10.21
N GLN A 805 -24.54 -37.97 10.03
CA GLN A 805 -25.18 -38.91 10.95
C GLN A 805 -26.65 -38.57 11.32
N GLY A 806 -27.41 -37.98 10.38
CA GLY A 806 -28.80 -37.56 10.60
C GLY A 806 -28.97 -36.20 11.28
N ILE A 807 -27.88 -35.51 11.60
CA ILE A 807 -27.88 -34.09 11.99
C ILE A 807 -27.76 -33.26 10.72
N GLN A 808 -28.71 -32.35 10.50
CA GLN A 808 -28.66 -31.36 9.42
C GLN A 808 -28.07 -30.07 9.97
N ILE A 809 -27.07 -29.52 9.29
CA ILE A 809 -26.42 -28.27 9.69
C ILE A 809 -26.56 -27.29 8.54
N LYS A 810 -27.20 -26.16 8.81
CA LYS A 810 -27.29 -25.04 7.87
C LYS A 810 -26.31 -23.96 8.31
N GLN A 811 -25.28 -23.74 7.52
CA GLN A 811 -24.38 -22.60 7.64
C GLN A 811 -25.00 -21.40 6.94
N SER A 812 -24.91 -20.23 7.56
CA SER A 812 -25.36 -18.95 7.00
C SER A 812 -24.31 -17.89 7.29
N VAL A 813 -23.71 -17.33 6.24
CA VAL A 813 -22.74 -16.23 6.34
C VAL A 813 -23.39 -14.98 5.77
N THR A 814 -23.57 -13.96 6.60
CA THR A 814 -24.28 -12.72 6.22
C THR A 814 -23.41 -11.50 6.52
N ILE A 815 -23.37 -10.54 5.60
CA ILE A 815 -22.75 -9.24 5.88
C ILE A 815 -23.72 -8.39 6.72
N VAL A 816 -23.30 -8.00 7.91
CA VAL A 816 -24.12 -7.29 8.91
C VAL A 816 -23.48 -5.97 9.34
N GLY A 817 -24.27 -5.13 10.03
CA GLY A 817 -23.87 -3.81 10.49
C GLY A 817 -24.31 -2.68 9.55
N THR A 818 -24.49 -1.49 10.11
CA THR A 818 -24.92 -0.29 9.37
C THR A 818 -23.96 0.05 8.23
N ASP A 819 -22.66 -0.17 8.46
CA ASP A 819 -21.58 0.07 7.52
C ASP A 819 -21.14 -1.19 6.76
N LYS A 820 -21.86 -2.33 6.93
CA LYS A 820 -21.57 -3.62 6.30
C LYS A 820 -20.11 -4.09 6.47
N ASN A 821 -19.54 -3.90 7.66
CA ASN A 821 -18.13 -4.16 7.98
C ASN A 821 -17.88 -5.43 8.82
N MET A 822 -18.90 -6.25 9.06
CA MET A 822 -18.77 -7.52 9.79
C MET A 822 -19.51 -8.65 9.08
N PHE A 823 -18.97 -9.87 9.18
CA PHE A 823 -19.71 -11.09 8.83
C PHE A 823 -20.31 -11.70 10.08
N GLU A 824 -21.61 -11.99 10.06
CA GLU A 824 -22.24 -12.94 10.97
C GLU A 824 -22.10 -14.35 10.37
N ILE A 825 -21.40 -15.23 11.10
CA ILE A 825 -21.23 -16.64 10.74
C ILE A 825 -22.11 -17.46 11.68
N ARG A 826 -23.18 -18.04 11.15
CA ARG A 826 -24.20 -18.76 11.90
C ARG A 826 -24.32 -20.21 11.47
N TYR A 827 -24.53 -21.10 12.43
CA TYR A 827 -24.85 -22.51 12.20
C TYR A 827 -26.15 -22.89 12.91
N ASP A 828 -27.13 -23.33 12.12
CA ASP A 828 -28.37 -23.92 12.61
C ASP A 828 -28.28 -25.45 12.52
N ILE A 829 -28.27 -26.11 13.68
CA ILE A 829 -28.06 -27.54 13.87
C ILE A 829 -29.39 -28.20 14.21
N VAL A 830 -29.95 -28.98 13.29
CA VAL A 830 -31.24 -29.67 13.45
C VAL A 830 -30.99 -31.17 13.57
N ASN A 831 -31.46 -31.78 14.66
CA ASN A 831 -31.37 -33.24 14.79
C ASN A 831 -32.56 -33.90 14.08
N ASN A 832 -32.31 -34.56 12.93
CA ASN A 832 -33.29 -35.34 12.20
C ASN A 832 -32.92 -36.83 12.13
N SER A 833 -32.15 -37.33 13.10
CA SER A 833 -31.61 -38.69 13.09
C SER A 833 -32.61 -39.77 13.54
N GLY A 834 -33.83 -39.40 13.91
CA GLY A 834 -34.86 -40.29 14.47
C GLY A 834 -34.67 -40.64 15.95
N ALA A 835 -33.62 -40.12 16.61
CA ALA A 835 -33.32 -40.35 18.02
C ALA A 835 -32.72 -39.09 18.65
N ASN A 836 -32.74 -38.96 19.98
CA ASN A 836 -32.02 -37.88 20.65
C ASN A 836 -30.51 -38.07 20.50
N LYS A 837 -29.78 -36.99 20.24
CA LYS A 837 -28.34 -37.00 19.99
C LYS A 837 -27.64 -35.94 20.83
N LYS A 838 -26.45 -36.26 21.33
CA LYS A 838 -25.56 -35.26 21.91
C LYS A 838 -24.75 -34.63 20.79
N VAL A 839 -24.87 -33.32 20.64
CA VAL A 839 -24.19 -32.60 19.56
C VAL A 839 -23.40 -31.44 20.12
N GLY A 840 -22.11 -31.40 19.84
CA GLY A 840 -21.18 -30.29 20.11
C GLY A 840 -20.72 -29.66 18.80
N PHE A 841 -20.21 -28.44 18.86
CA PHE A 841 -19.78 -27.69 17.69
C PHE A 841 -18.49 -26.91 17.97
N LEU A 842 -17.57 -26.94 17.02
CA LEU A 842 -16.30 -26.21 17.04
C LEU A 842 -16.21 -25.41 15.75
N PHE A 843 -16.04 -24.11 15.90
CA PHE A 843 -15.74 -23.20 14.80
C PHE A 843 -14.26 -22.84 14.85
N ASN A 844 -13.57 -22.88 13.72
CA ASN A 844 -12.14 -22.60 13.61
C ASN A 844 -11.88 -21.74 12.38
N LEU A 845 -11.02 -20.73 12.51
CA LEU A 845 -10.72 -19.78 11.47
C LEU A 845 -9.26 -19.34 11.54
N ASP A 846 -8.53 -19.75 10.50
CA ASP A 846 -7.16 -19.36 10.20
C ASP A 846 -7.10 -17.88 9.77
N THR A 847 -6.44 -17.06 10.58
CA THR A 847 -6.39 -15.61 10.40
C THR A 847 -5.16 -15.21 9.60
N MET A 848 -5.38 -14.76 8.36
CA MET A 848 -4.38 -14.04 7.55
C MET A 848 -4.90 -12.63 7.33
N LEU A 849 -4.09 -11.64 7.68
CA LEU A 849 -4.44 -10.25 7.47
C LEU A 849 -3.31 -9.61 6.68
N GLY A 850 -3.58 -9.11 5.47
CA GLY A 850 -2.58 -8.46 4.63
C GLY A 850 -1.39 -9.32 4.16
N SER A 851 -1.55 -10.65 4.17
CA SER A 851 -0.50 -11.66 3.91
C SER A 851 0.43 -12.00 5.08
N ASP A 852 0.15 -11.52 6.29
CA ASP A 852 0.84 -11.94 7.52
C ASP A 852 0.13 -13.12 8.18
N ASP A 853 0.82 -14.26 8.27
CA ASP A 853 0.39 -15.47 8.99
C ASP A 853 0.70 -15.38 10.50
N TYR A 854 1.55 -14.42 10.92
CA TYR A 854 1.96 -14.20 12.31
C TYR A 854 1.06 -13.16 13.02
N ALA A 855 -0.18 -12.99 12.55
CA ALA A 855 -1.12 -11.96 12.99
C ALA A 855 -1.31 -11.92 14.53
N PRO A 856 -0.85 -10.86 15.22
CA PRO A 856 -0.91 -10.82 16.68
C PRO A 856 -2.31 -10.50 17.21
N TYR A 857 -2.74 -11.27 18.21
CA TYR A 857 -4.00 -11.07 18.91
C TYR A 857 -3.92 -9.99 19.99
N ARG A 858 -5.01 -9.24 20.21
CA ARG A 858 -5.19 -8.41 21.42
C ARG A 858 -6.53 -8.63 22.08
N ILE A 859 -6.51 -8.77 23.40
CA ILE A 859 -7.70 -8.77 24.26
C ILE A 859 -7.57 -7.59 25.23
N ASP A 860 -8.59 -6.74 25.29
CA ASP A 860 -8.60 -5.50 26.09
C ASP A 860 -7.35 -4.62 25.86
N GLY A 861 -6.90 -4.55 24.59
CA GLY A 861 -5.73 -3.76 24.16
C GLY A 861 -4.37 -4.37 24.51
N LYS A 862 -4.32 -5.54 25.17
CA LYS A 862 -3.06 -6.22 25.54
C LYS A 862 -2.73 -7.32 24.54
N PRO A 863 -1.45 -7.45 24.12
CA PRO A 863 -1.04 -8.47 23.16
C PRO A 863 -1.10 -9.88 23.78
N VAL A 864 -1.59 -10.83 22.98
CA VAL A 864 -1.59 -12.27 23.29
C VAL A 864 -0.72 -12.96 22.24
N VAL A 865 0.55 -13.17 22.60
CA VAL A 865 1.59 -13.72 21.71
C VAL A 865 1.88 -15.20 21.97
N THR A 866 1.19 -15.82 22.92
CA THR A 866 1.37 -17.23 23.30
C THR A 866 0.04 -17.95 23.30
N GLU A 867 0.07 -19.23 22.98
CA GLU A 867 -1.11 -20.10 22.95
C GLU A 867 -1.87 -20.03 24.28
N ARG A 868 -3.18 -19.78 24.23
CA ARG A 868 -4.01 -19.60 25.43
C ARG A 868 -5.46 -20.00 25.20
N ALA A 869 -6.08 -20.57 26.23
CA ALA A 869 -7.50 -20.87 26.30
C ALA A 869 -8.19 -19.95 27.31
N TYR A 870 -9.42 -19.53 26.98
CA TYR A 870 -10.30 -18.75 27.83
C TYR A 870 -11.60 -19.54 28.04
N THR A 871 -12.07 -19.64 29.28
CA THR A 871 -13.28 -20.41 29.64
C THR A 871 -14.08 -19.69 30.74
N GLY A 872 -15.38 -19.94 30.81
CA GLY A 872 -16.24 -19.41 31.87
C GLY A 872 -16.19 -17.88 31.95
N GLN A 873 -15.82 -17.33 33.12
CA GLN A 873 -15.74 -15.87 33.33
C GLN A 873 -14.55 -15.20 32.65
N GLU A 874 -13.58 -15.97 32.14
CA GLU A 874 -12.41 -15.45 31.43
C GLU A 874 -12.67 -15.27 29.93
N LEU A 875 -13.82 -15.70 29.42
CA LEU A 875 -14.20 -15.51 28.03
C LEU A 875 -14.30 -14.01 27.71
N PRO A 876 -13.50 -13.51 26.76
CA PRO A 876 -13.61 -12.10 26.36
C PRO A 876 -14.93 -11.87 25.60
N ASN A 877 -15.41 -10.63 25.64
CA ASN A 877 -16.54 -10.24 24.79
C ASN A 877 -16.15 -10.22 23.32
N GLU A 878 -14.92 -9.76 23.04
CA GLU A 878 -14.33 -9.57 21.72
C GLU A 878 -12.81 -9.62 21.80
N PHE A 879 -12.16 -9.84 20.66
CA PHE A 879 -10.72 -9.66 20.50
C PHE A 879 -10.39 -9.10 19.12
N ASP A 880 -9.21 -8.52 19.01
CA ASP A 880 -8.73 -7.88 17.79
C ASP A 880 -7.56 -8.70 17.19
N VAL A 881 -7.47 -8.73 15.86
CA VAL A 881 -6.38 -9.36 15.09
C VAL A 881 -5.73 -8.31 14.20
N TYR A 882 -4.40 -8.32 14.13
CA TYR A 882 -3.61 -7.25 13.52
C TYR A 882 -2.76 -7.76 12.35
N ASN A 883 -2.50 -6.88 11.37
CA ASN A 883 -1.63 -7.15 10.20
C ASN A 883 -0.14 -7.23 10.58
N HIS A 884 0.23 -6.70 11.75
CA HIS A 884 1.61 -6.74 12.24
C HIS A 884 1.68 -6.44 13.74
N THR A 885 2.77 -6.84 14.40
CA THR A 885 3.03 -6.54 15.84
C THR A 885 3.14 -5.04 16.16
N THR A 886 3.34 -4.21 15.13
CA THR A 886 3.64 -2.76 15.25
C THR A 886 2.74 -1.85 14.42
N ASN A 887 1.77 -2.38 13.63
CA ASN A 887 0.92 -1.59 12.72
C ASN A 887 -0.57 -1.66 13.12
N ARG A 888 -1.32 -0.55 13.01
CA ARG A 888 -2.74 -0.36 13.39
C ARG A 888 -3.71 -0.11 12.23
N TYR A 889 -3.29 -0.22 10.97
CA TYR A 889 -4.14 0.26 9.86
C TYR A 889 -5.12 -0.75 9.24
N LEU A 890 -4.87 -2.06 9.35
CA LEU A 890 -5.90 -3.07 9.12
C LEU A 890 -6.04 -3.90 10.40
N GLU A 891 -7.17 -3.73 11.09
CA GLU A 891 -7.53 -4.47 12.30
C GLU A 891 -8.81 -5.26 11.98
N SER A 892 -8.82 -6.57 12.16
CA SER A 892 -10.07 -7.34 12.20
C SER A 892 -10.51 -7.56 13.64
N LYS A 893 -11.81 -7.74 13.84
CA LYS A 893 -12.41 -7.97 15.17
C LYS A 893 -13.25 -9.23 15.13
N ALA A 894 -13.11 -10.03 16.18
CA ALA A 894 -13.97 -11.18 16.47
C ALA A 894 -14.86 -10.88 17.69
N ILE A 895 -16.16 -11.20 17.62
CA ILE A 895 -17.08 -11.09 18.76
C ILE A 895 -17.40 -12.49 19.27
N ILE A 896 -17.17 -12.73 20.57
CA ILE A 896 -17.21 -14.07 21.18
C ILE A 896 -18.38 -14.22 22.15
N ASN A 897 -18.55 -13.28 23.08
CA ASN A 897 -19.65 -13.28 24.05
C ASN A 897 -20.38 -11.93 24.13
N GLY A 898 -20.09 -11.04 23.17
CA GLY A 898 -20.66 -9.71 23.09
C GLY A 898 -21.91 -9.60 22.20
N GLN A 899 -22.10 -8.40 21.66
CA GLN A 899 -23.10 -8.09 20.64
C GLN A 899 -22.49 -7.13 19.63
N PHE A 900 -22.92 -7.20 18.37
CA PHE A 900 -22.51 -6.29 17.31
C PHE A 900 -23.75 -5.64 16.68
N ASP A 901 -23.82 -4.31 16.64
CA ASP A 901 -24.96 -3.55 16.10
C ASP A 901 -26.35 -4.01 16.59
N GLY A 902 -26.41 -4.42 17.86
CA GLY A 902 -27.64 -4.93 18.49
C GLY A 902 -27.99 -6.39 18.18
N ILE A 903 -27.15 -7.09 17.41
CA ILE A 903 -27.23 -8.54 17.19
C ILE A 903 -26.33 -9.24 18.21
N GLY A 904 -26.93 -10.02 19.11
CA GLY A 904 -26.21 -10.74 20.16
C GLY A 904 -25.74 -12.13 19.73
N ILE A 905 -24.79 -12.68 20.50
CA ILE A 905 -24.43 -14.10 20.44
C ILE A 905 -25.62 -14.95 20.89
N ILE A 906 -26.04 -15.92 20.07
CA ILE A 906 -27.22 -16.77 20.28
C ILE A 906 -27.01 -17.70 21.48
N GLU A 907 -25.85 -18.33 21.52
CA GLU A 907 -25.44 -19.23 22.59
C GLU A 907 -24.00 -18.90 22.97
N THR A 908 -23.77 -18.51 24.22
CA THR A 908 -22.43 -18.21 24.74
C THR A 908 -21.51 -19.44 24.55
N PRO A 909 -20.33 -19.27 23.95
CA PRO A 909 -19.32 -20.32 23.85
C PRO A 909 -18.87 -20.84 25.22
N ASP A 910 -18.44 -22.10 25.27
CA ASP A 910 -17.86 -22.69 26.47
C ASP A 910 -16.34 -22.42 26.58
N LYS A 911 -15.65 -22.32 25.44
CA LYS A 911 -14.19 -22.15 25.35
C LYS A 911 -13.82 -21.35 24.09
N LEU A 912 -12.85 -20.45 24.23
CA LEU A 912 -12.11 -19.79 23.13
C LEU A 912 -10.64 -20.20 23.25
N VAL A 913 -9.98 -20.48 22.13
CA VAL A 913 -8.54 -20.77 22.10
C VAL A 913 -7.90 -19.95 21.00
N LEU A 914 -6.75 -19.34 21.31
CA LEU A 914 -5.86 -18.65 20.37
C LEU A 914 -4.55 -19.45 20.33
N ALA A 915 -4.15 -19.97 19.17
CA ALA A 915 -2.97 -20.82 19.04
C ALA A 915 -2.51 -20.97 17.56
N ASN A 916 -1.59 -21.92 17.30
CA ASN A 916 -1.03 -22.13 15.97
C ASN A 916 -1.92 -23.01 15.07
N TYR A 917 -2.10 -22.63 13.80
CA TYR A 917 -2.64 -23.53 12.78
C TYR A 917 -1.66 -24.70 12.51
N PRO A 918 -2.13 -25.90 12.10
CA PRO A 918 -3.50 -26.39 12.15
C PRO A 918 -3.89 -26.96 13.53
N THR A 919 -3.03 -26.87 14.53
CA THR A 919 -3.13 -27.70 15.75
C THR A 919 -4.40 -27.51 16.57
N VAL A 920 -5.09 -26.38 16.41
CA VAL A 920 -6.30 -26.01 17.15
C VAL A 920 -7.60 -26.60 16.58
N ASP A 921 -7.52 -27.31 15.44
CA ASP A 921 -8.66 -27.99 14.80
C ASP A 921 -9.01 -29.35 15.45
N ASP A 922 -8.49 -29.68 16.64
CA ASP A 922 -8.91 -30.87 17.42
C ASP A 922 -9.84 -30.47 18.59
N TRP A 923 -10.99 -31.16 18.70
CA TRP A 923 -11.88 -31.02 19.86
C TRP A 923 -11.16 -31.15 21.22
N ASN A 924 -10.12 -31.99 21.28
CA ASN A 924 -9.33 -32.25 22.48
C ASN A 924 -8.09 -31.36 22.63
N PHE A 925 -7.89 -30.37 21.76
CA PHE A 925 -6.73 -29.49 21.80
C PHE A 925 -6.58 -28.77 23.15
N THR A 926 -5.33 -28.73 23.64
CA THR A 926 -4.93 -28.02 24.85
C THR A 926 -3.70 -27.15 24.56
N PRO A 927 -3.75 -25.83 24.84
CA PRO A 927 -2.62 -24.93 24.64
C PRO A 927 -1.35 -25.38 25.37
N THR A 928 -0.20 -25.27 24.69
CA THR A 928 1.11 -25.64 25.24
C THR A 928 1.90 -24.43 25.77
N GLY A 929 1.42 -23.21 25.50
CA GLY A 929 2.06 -21.95 25.89
C GLY A 929 3.21 -21.52 24.97
N ARG A 930 3.31 -22.12 23.78
CA ARG A 930 4.26 -21.71 22.74
C ARG A 930 3.89 -20.33 22.18
N ASN A 931 4.85 -19.67 21.53
CA ASN A 931 4.53 -18.46 20.77
C ASN A 931 3.63 -18.81 19.58
N ILE A 932 2.71 -17.90 19.29
CA ILE A 932 1.85 -17.98 18.11
C ILE A 932 2.67 -17.45 16.94
N GLY A 933 2.78 -18.24 15.88
CA GLY A 933 3.45 -17.91 14.65
C GLY A 933 2.63 -18.18 13.39
N ASP A 934 1.65 -19.09 13.44
CA ASP A 934 0.68 -19.29 12.35
C ASP A 934 -0.71 -19.12 12.96
N SER A 935 -1.34 -17.97 12.78
CA SER A 935 -2.32 -17.44 13.73
C SER A 935 -3.72 -17.99 13.48
N ASP A 936 -4.23 -18.78 14.43
CA ASP A 936 -5.57 -19.37 14.35
C ASP A 936 -6.32 -19.24 15.68
N TYR A 937 -7.65 -19.12 15.59
CA TYR A 937 -8.53 -19.22 16.73
C TYR A 937 -9.67 -20.20 16.49
N SER A 938 -10.15 -20.79 17.58
CA SER A 938 -11.36 -21.59 17.55
C SER A 938 -12.29 -21.28 18.72
N ILE A 939 -13.56 -21.63 18.54
CA ILE A 939 -14.65 -21.39 19.48
C ILE A 939 -15.39 -22.71 19.66
N TRP A 940 -15.62 -23.11 20.92
CA TRP A 940 -16.26 -24.37 21.25
C TRP A 940 -17.61 -24.15 21.92
N TRP A 941 -18.57 -24.97 21.50
CA TRP A 941 -19.85 -25.18 22.17
C TRP A 941 -19.98 -26.66 22.52
N ASN A 942 -19.92 -26.97 23.81
CA ASN A 942 -19.94 -28.33 24.34
C ASN A 942 -21.17 -29.14 23.89
N GLU A 943 -21.05 -30.47 23.95
CA GLU A 943 -22.13 -31.39 23.60
C GLU A 943 -23.37 -31.15 24.46
N LYS A 944 -24.52 -30.91 23.81
CA LYS A 944 -25.83 -30.82 24.46
C LYS A 944 -26.80 -31.80 23.82
N ASP A 945 -27.73 -32.31 24.61
CA ASP A 945 -28.80 -33.19 24.13
C ASP A 945 -29.76 -32.39 23.22
N ILE A 946 -29.81 -32.74 21.94
CA ILE A 946 -30.78 -32.20 20.98
C ILE A 946 -31.81 -33.30 20.70
N ALA A 947 -33.07 -33.03 21.02
CA ALA A 947 -34.16 -33.97 20.73
C ALA A 947 -34.40 -34.11 19.22
N ASN A 948 -34.93 -35.25 18.77
CA ASN A 948 -35.29 -35.42 17.36
C ASN A 948 -36.34 -34.39 16.92
N GLY A 949 -36.10 -33.70 15.81
CA GLY A 949 -36.87 -32.57 15.29
C GLY A 949 -36.56 -31.22 15.95
N ALA A 950 -35.67 -31.15 16.95
CA ALA A 950 -35.27 -29.90 17.61
C ALA A 950 -34.05 -29.26 16.94
N GLN A 951 -33.93 -27.94 17.08
CA GLN A 951 -32.85 -27.12 16.54
C GLN A 951 -32.03 -26.48 17.68
N ARG A 952 -30.71 -26.43 17.49
CA ARG A 952 -29.75 -25.61 18.26
C ARG A 952 -29.05 -24.67 17.29
N SER A 953 -28.82 -23.43 17.68
CA SER A 953 -28.18 -22.43 16.82
C SER A 953 -27.02 -21.77 17.55
N VAL A 954 -25.92 -21.56 16.84
CA VAL A 954 -24.73 -20.86 17.33
C VAL A 954 -24.28 -19.84 16.30
N ASN A 955 -23.68 -18.74 16.73
CA ASN A 955 -23.10 -17.73 15.84
C ASN A 955 -21.84 -17.10 16.45
N THR A 956 -21.03 -16.52 15.57
CA THR A 956 -19.91 -15.65 15.90
C THR A 956 -19.84 -14.53 14.85
N PHE A 957 -19.08 -13.48 15.14
CA PHE A 957 -18.85 -12.40 14.20
C PHE A 957 -17.37 -12.23 13.94
N TYR A 958 -17.00 -12.04 12.68
CA TYR A 958 -15.63 -11.71 12.29
C TYR A 958 -15.64 -10.76 11.08
N GLY A 959 -14.76 -9.76 11.07
CA GLY A 959 -14.73 -8.76 10.00
C GLY A 959 -13.84 -7.58 10.35
N LEU A 960 -13.93 -6.49 9.60
CA LEU A 960 -13.09 -5.32 9.84
C LEU A 960 -13.52 -4.63 11.12
N LYS A 961 -12.57 -4.48 12.04
CA LYS A 961 -12.70 -3.48 13.08
C LYS A 961 -12.76 -2.15 12.34
N LYS A 962 -13.87 -1.42 12.54
CA LYS A 962 -13.98 -0.04 12.08
C LYS A 962 -12.65 0.63 12.48
N PRO A 963 -11.83 1.13 11.53
CA PRO A 963 -10.74 2.00 11.90
C PRO A 963 -11.35 3.06 12.81
N ASN A 964 -10.62 3.55 13.80
CA ASN A 964 -10.96 4.85 14.37
C ASN A 964 -10.77 5.87 13.24
N PHE A 965 -11.66 5.88 12.24
CA PHE A 965 -11.82 7.00 11.35
C PHE A 965 -12.05 8.14 12.28
N PHE A 966 -11.15 9.13 12.16
CA PHE A 966 -11.30 10.48 12.64
C PHE A 966 -12.76 10.69 12.97
N SER A 967 -13.10 10.45 14.24
CA SER A 967 -14.31 11.00 14.81
C SER A 967 -14.23 12.44 14.33
N ALA A 968 -15.26 12.91 13.64
CA ALA A 968 -15.46 14.34 13.57
C ALA A 968 -15.69 14.73 15.03
N VAL A 969 -14.58 14.90 15.76
CA VAL A 969 -14.54 15.15 17.19
C VAL A 969 -15.53 16.29 17.36
N PRO A 970 -16.59 16.11 18.16
CA PRO A 970 -17.64 17.11 18.29
C PRO A 970 -16.98 18.48 18.47
N TYR A 971 -17.28 19.38 17.53
CA TYR A 971 -16.70 20.71 17.53
C TYR A 971 -17.11 21.42 18.82
N ASP A 972 -16.19 21.54 19.78
CA ASP A 972 -16.36 22.51 20.86
C ASP A 972 -16.03 23.90 20.31
N GLY A 973 -17.05 24.47 19.67
CA GLY A 973 -17.00 25.72 18.95
C GLY A 973 -16.94 26.91 19.88
N ILE A 974 -15.82 27.63 19.87
CA ILE A 974 -15.68 28.88 20.61
C ILE A 974 -16.48 29.97 19.90
N LYS A 975 -17.50 30.52 20.57
CA LYS A 975 -18.32 31.61 20.03
C LYS A 975 -17.68 32.96 20.32
N ILE A 976 -17.35 33.69 19.26
CA ILE A 976 -16.90 35.08 19.32
C ILE A 976 -18.07 35.98 18.94
N GLN A 977 -18.46 36.89 19.84
CA GLN A 977 -19.49 37.88 19.57
C GLN A 977 -18.91 38.98 18.67
N THR A 978 -19.34 39.02 17.41
CA THR A 978 -18.79 39.91 16.37
C THR A 978 -19.64 41.16 16.12
N GLY A 979 -20.78 41.30 16.78
CA GLY A 979 -21.64 42.48 16.68
C GLY A 979 -22.31 42.87 18.00
N ALA A 980 -23.02 43.99 18.01
CA ALA A 980 -23.65 44.52 19.23
C ALA A 980 -24.96 43.84 19.62
N ASN A 981 -25.58 43.04 18.74
CA ASN A 981 -26.89 42.43 18.97
C ASN A 981 -26.81 40.90 19.18
N ALA A 982 -27.80 40.35 19.88
CA ALA A 982 -27.92 38.91 20.11
C ALA A 982 -27.93 38.12 18.79
N GLY A 983 -27.19 37.01 18.75
CA GLY A 983 -27.04 36.15 17.57
C GLY A 983 -25.98 36.60 16.56
N GLN A 984 -25.36 37.77 16.74
CA GLN A 984 -24.23 38.23 15.91
C GLN A 984 -22.91 37.65 16.43
N SER A 985 -22.74 36.34 16.24
CA SER A 985 -21.56 35.60 16.67
C SER A 985 -20.97 34.76 15.54
N MET A 986 -19.65 34.58 15.57
CA MET A 986 -18.91 33.62 14.76
C MET A 986 -18.47 32.46 15.64
N THR A 987 -18.48 31.23 15.12
CA THR A 987 -18.00 30.05 15.84
C THR A 987 -16.66 29.62 15.26
N ILE A 988 -15.66 29.45 16.12
CA ILE A 988 -14.34 28.90 15.78
C ILE A 988 -14.32 27.46 16.25
N ASN A 989 -14.32 26.55 15.30
CA ASN A 989 -14.33 25.12 15.55
C ASN A 989 -12.90 24.61 15.71
N ARG A 990 -12.57 24.13 16.91
CA ARG A 990 -11.27 23.49 17.22
C ARG A 990 -11.28 22.02 16.81
N ARG A 991 -10.09 21.47 16.55
CA ARG A 991 -9.87 20.05 16.24
C ARG A 991 -8.69 19.52 17.05
N ARG A 992 -8.78 18.26 17.48
CA ARG A 992 -7.66 17.51 18.08
C ARG A 992 -6.63 17.17 17.00
N VAL A 993 -5.36 17.50 17.23
CA VAL A 993 -4.25 17.30 16.27
C VAL A 993 -3.00 16.70 16.93
N ASN A 994 -3.19 15.94 18.01
CA ASN A 994 -2.11 15.17 18.63
C ASN A 994 -1.73 13.96 17.75
N THR A 995 -0.63 13.26 18.05
CA THR A 995 -0.06 12.18 17.20
C THR A 995 -1.08 11.10 16.85
N ASP A 996 -1.86 10.66 17.84
CA ASP A 996 -2.98 9.74 17.69
C ASP A 996 -4.06 10.28 16.74
N ALA A 997 -4.45 11.54 16.90
CA ALA A 997 -5.48 12.15 16.07
C ALA A 997 -5.02 12.50 14.66
N ILE A 998 -3.73 12.51 14.34
CA ILE A 998 -3.22 12.75 12.97
C ILE A 998 -2.59 11.50 12.33
N GLY A 999 -2.48 10.40 13.07
CA GLY A 999 -1.91 9.13 12.63
C GLY A 999 -0.37 9.04 12.68
N SER A 1000 0.33 10.09 13.13
CA SER A 1000 1.80 10.10 13.13
C SER A 1000 2.41 9.15 14.18
N GLN A 1001 1.62 8.68 15.15
CA GLN A 1001 2.05 7.66 16.13
C GLN A 1001 2.44 6.32 15.48
N ASP A 1002 1.95 6.06 14.27
CA ASP A 1002 2.12 4.78 13.56
C ASP A 1002 3.31 4.83 12.58
N VAL A 1003 4.11 5.90 12.61
CA VAL A 1003 5.35 6.04 11.81
C VAL A 1003 6.41 5.09 12.34
N CYS A 1004 6.78 4.12 11.51
CA CYS A 1004 7.73 3.06 11.85
C CYS A 1004 8.78 2.90 10.75
N VAL A 1005 10.06 3.03 11.07
CA VAL A 1005 11.18 2.91 10.12
C VAL A 1005 12.13 1.76 10.43
N THR A 1006 11.73 0.85 11.32
CA THR A 1006 12.58 -0.29 11.73
C THR A 1006 12.87 -1.28 10.60
N SER A 1007 12.06 -1.28 9.54
CA SER A 1007 12.32 -1.97 8.29
C SER A 1007 12.10 -1.04 7.10
N ARG A 1008 12.65 -1.39 5.94
CA ARG A 1008 12.38 -0.69 4.68
C ARG A 1008 10.88 -0.62 4.38
N THR A 1009 10.19 -1.77 4.49
CA THR A 1009 8.76 -1.87 4.19
C THR A 1009 7.96 -0.94 5.10
N SER A 1010 8.31 -0.89 6.40
CA SER A 1010 7.66 0.04 7.32
C SER A 1010 8.00 1.50 7.01
N ALA A 1011 9.23 1.81 6.59
CA ALA A 1011 9.63 3.18 6.22
C ALA A 1011 8.89 3.70 4.98
N ASN A 1012 8.70 2.87 3.95
CA ASN A 1012 7.92 3.22 2.77
C ASN A 1012 6.45 3.45 3.11
N TYR A 1013 5.89 2.60 3.95
CA TYR A 1013 4.52 2.75 4.46
C TYR A 1013 4.35 4.07 5.25
N SER A 1014 5.33 4.39 6.08
CA SER A 1014 5.33 5.61 6.88
C SER A 1014 5.33 6.90 6.07
N LEU A 1015 5.82 6.88 4.81
CA LEU A 1015 5.74 8.04 3.92
C LEU A 1015 4.28 8.39 3.57
N ASP A 1016 3.42 7.40 3.33
CA ASP A 1016 2.00 7.63 3.02
C ASP A 1016 1.23 8.15 4.25
N VAL A 1017 1.51 7.59 5.43
CA VAL A 1017 0.98 8.06 6.71
C VAL A 1017 1.33 9.54 6.93
N LEU A 1018 2.59 9.91 6.71
CA LEU A 1018 3.05 11.28 6.89
C LEU A 1018 2.47 12.23 5.85
N ASP A 1019 2.31 11.82 4.59
CA ASP A 1019 1.66 12.64 3.56
C ASP A 1019 0.19 12.94 3.91
N LYS A 1020 -0.53 11.98 4.50
CA LYS A 1020 -1.89 12.18 5.03
C LYS A 1020 -1.90 13.13 6.22
N ALA A 1021 -1.01 12.93 7.20
CA ALA A 1021 -0.89 13.80 8.37
C ALA A 1021 -0.60 15.26 7.97
N ILE A 1022 0.34 15.47 7.04
CA ILE A 1022 0.66 16.77 6.45
C ILE A 1022 -0.58 17.37 5.77
N GLY A 1023 -1.37 16.55 5.04
CA GLY A 1023 -2.62 16.98 4.43
C GLY A 1023 -3.65 17.48 5.44
N ILE A 1024 -3.82 16.78 6.57
CA ILE A 1024 -4.74 17.14 7.66
C ILE A 1024 -4.32 18.47 8.30
N ILE A 1025 -3.05 18.60 8.69
CA ILE A 1025 -2.55 19.84 9.30
C ILE A 1025 -2.66 21.02 8.33
N SER A 1026 -2.35 20.80 7.05
CA SER A 1026 -2.52 21.83 6.00
C SER A 1026 -3.97 22.28 5.86
N HIS A 1027 -4.93 21.34 5.89
CA HIS A 1027 -6.35 21.64 5.87
C HIS A 1027 -6.81 22.42 7.11
N GLU A 1028 -6.36 22.03 8.30
CA GLU A 1028 -6.69 22.76 9.53
C GLU A 1028 -6.12 24.18 9.54
N ARG A 1029 -4.87 24.37 9.10
CA ARG A 1029 -4.29 25.71 8.92
C ARG A 1029 -5.12 26.56 7.97
N SER A 1030 -5.56 26.00 6.84
CA SER A 1030 -6.47 26.65 5.88
C SER A 1030 -7.77 27.11 6.56
N ARG A 1031 -8.39 26.27 7.39
CA ARG A 1031 -9.59 26.64 8.16
C ARG A 1031 -9.33 27.80 9.13
N TYR A 1032 -8.25 27.75 9.90
CA TYR A 1032 -7.86 28.86 10.79
C TYR A 1032 -7.58 30.15 10.00
N GLY A 1033 -6.96 30.06 8.83
CA GLY A 1033 -6.79 31.20 7.92
C GLY A 1033 -8.11 31.80 7.42
N ALA A 1034 -9.09 30.95 7.08
CA ALA A 1034 -10.43 31.41 6.72
C ALA A 1034 -11.15 32.09 7.90
N TYR A 1035 -10.92 31.62 9.14
CA TYR A 1035 -11.43 32.26 10.33
C TYR A 1035 -10.82 33.65 10.55
N GLU A 1036 -9.49 33.79 10.43
CA GLU A 1036 -8.81 35.09 10.51
C GLU A 1036 -9.39 36.08 9.49
N ASN A 1037 -9.51 35.68 8.22
CA ASN A 1037 -10.08 36.52 7.17
C ASN A 1037 -11.52 36.97 7.45
N THR A 1038 -12.32 36.09 8.03
CA THR A 1038 -13.71 36.39 8.36
C THR A 1038 -13.79 37.36 9.54
N LEU A 1039 -12.94 37.17 10.55
CA LEU A 1039 -12.83 38.06 11.70
C LEU A 1039 -12.29 39.45 11.30
N ASP A 1040 -11.29 39.53 10.41
CA ASP A 1040 -10.79 40.80 9.85
C ASP A 1040 -11.91 41.61 9.14
N LYS A 1041 -12.76 40.91 8.37
CA LYS A 1041 -13.94 41.51 7.71
C LYS A 1041 -14.98 41.95 8.73
N ALA A 1042 -15.26 41.12 9.74
CA ALA A 1042 -16.19 41.44 10.81
C ALA A 1042 -15.73 42.66 11.62
N TYR A 1043 -14.43 42.77 11.90
CA TYR A 1043 -13.83 43.91 12.58
C TYR A 1043 -14.05 45.21 11.79
N SER A 1044 -13.72 45.17 10.49
CA SER A 1044 -13.90 46.30 9.60
C SER A 1044 -15.38 46.72 9.49
N LEU A 1045 -16.30 45.75 9.46
CA LEU A 1045 -17.73 46.01 9.45
C LEU A 1045 -18.21 46.65 10.77
N ALA A 1046 -17.82 46.08 11.92
CA ALA A 1046 -18.18 46.60 13.23
C ALA A 1046 -17.64 48.03 13.43
N GLN A 1047 -16.42 48.31 12.96
CA GLN A 1047 -15.83 49.65 12.98
C GLN A 1047 -16.60 50.65 12.11
N ASN A 1048 -16.97 50.28 10.89
CA ASN A 1048 -17.77 51.14 10.03
C ASN A 1048 -19.16 51.42 10.63
N GLN A 1049 -19.79 50.41 11.24
CA GLN A 1049 -21.06 50.59 11.94
C GLN A 1049 -20.92 51.50 13.17
N GLU A 1050 -19.86 51.36 13.95
CA GLU A 1050 -19.58 52.22 15.11
C GLU A 1050 -19.39 53.67 14.68
N LEU A 1051 -18.59 53.90 13.64
CA LEU A 1051 -18.38 55.22 13.04
C LEU A 1051 -19.70 55.84 12.58
N ASN A 1052 -20.49 55.11 11.79
CA ASN A 1052 -21.77 55.60 11.29
C ASN A 1052 -22.76 55.93 12.41
N LEU A 1053 -22.84 55.08 13.44
CA LEU A 1053 -23.69 55.33 14.61
C LEU A 1053 -23.18 56.49 15.46
N THR A 1054 -21.87 56.65 15.61
CA THR A 1054 -21.27 57.79 16.30
C THR A 1054 -21.59 59.09 15.58
N GLU A 1055 -21.51 59.12 14.25
CA GLU A 1055 -21.91 60.29 13.48
C GLU A 1055 -23.41 60.57 13.54
N ALA A 1056 -24.25 59.53 13.53
CA ALA A 1056 -25.69 59.68 13.69
C ALA A 1056 -26.05 60.22 15.09
N GLN A 1057 -25.38 59.71 16.11
CA GLN A 1057 -25.54 60.12 17.51
C GLN A 1057 -25.09 61.57 17.71
N SER A 1058 -23.93 61.96 17.16
CA SER A 1058 -23.42 63.33 17.17
C SER A 1058 -24.42 64.30 16.52
N ARG A 1059 -24.99 63.97 15.36
CA ARG A 1059 -26.03 64.78 14.70
C ARG A 1059 -27.29 64.99 15.53
N ILE A 1060 -27.63 64.05 16.42
CA ILE A 1060 -28.83 64.12 17.27
C ILE A 1060 -28.54 64.85 18.57
N ALA A 1061 -27.40 64.58 19.21
CA ALA A 1061 -27.13 65.01 20.58
C ALA A 1061 -26.23 66.23 20.68
N ASP A 1062 -25.32 66.44 19.73
CA ASP A 1062 -24.30 67.49 19.86
C ASP A 1062 -24.87 68.85 19.47
N LEU A 1063 -24.35 69.90 20.12
CA LEU A 1063 -24.71 71.28 19.84
C LEU A 1063 -23.88 71.80 18.66
N ASP A 1064 -24.53 72.44 17.70
CA ASP A 1064 -23.85 73.33 16.76
C ASP A 1064 -23.34 74.56 17.54
N MET A 1065 -22.05 74.58 17.82
CA MET A 1065 -21.42 75.63 18.64
C MET A 1065 -21.59 77.02 18.03
N ALA A 1066 -21.56 77.16 16.71
CA ALA A 1066 -21.74 78.47 16.07
C ALA A 1066 -23.16 78.98 16.29
N LYS A 1067 -24.17 78.13 16.06
CA LYS A 1067 -25.56 78.47 16.35
C LYS A 1067 -25.80 78.72 17.85
N GLY A 1068 -25.22 77.90 18.72
CA GLY A 1068 -25.34 78.02 20.18
C GLY A 1068 -24.73 79.33 20.71
N ILE A 1069 -23.54 79.71 20.23
CA ILE A 1069 -22.89 80.98 20.58
C ILE A 1069 -23.70 82.17 20.04
N MET A 1070 -24.23 82.08 18.82
CA MET A 1070 -25.11 83.11 18.26
C MET A 1070 -26.39 83.29 19.07
N GLU A 1071 -27.04 82.19 19.46
CA GLU A 1071 -28.25 82.22 20.32
C GLU A 1071 -27.93 82.73 21.72
N PHE A 1072 -26.78 82.36 22.31
CA PHE A 1072 -26.30 82.93 23.56
C PHE A 1072 -26.02 84.42 23.44
N ALA A 1073 -25.28 84.85 22.42
CA ALA A 1073 -24.96 86.25 22.18
C ALA A 1073 -26.23 87.07 21.96
N LYS A 1074 -27.17 86.56 21.16
CA LYS A 1074 -28.50 87.14 20.97
C LYS A 1074 -29.24 87.28 22.30
N ASN A 1075 -29.33 86.22 23.11
CA ASN A 1075 -30.03 86.25 24.39
C ASN A 1075 -29.31 87.11 25.44
N ASN A 1076 -27.98 87.21 25.39
CA ASN A 1076 -27.19 88.09 26.26
C ASN A 1076 -27.39 89.56 25.90
N ILE A 1077 -27.33 89.90 24.61
CA ILE A 1077 -27.65 91.24 24.11
C ILE A 1077 -29.10 91.58 24.45
N LEU A 1078 -30.04 90.66 24.21
CA LEU A 1078 -31.44 90.82 24.57
C LEU A 1078 -31.61 91.02 26.09
N SER A 1079 -30.84 90.33 26.93
CA SER A 1079 -30.84 90.53 28.39
C SER A 1079 -30.43 91.96 28.73
N ARG A 1080 -29.31 92.43 28.17
CA ARG A 1080 -28.82 93.80 28.36
C ARG A 1080 -29.79 94.85 27.81
N SER A 1081 -30.46 94.55 26.68
CA SER A 1081 -31.49 95.41 26.10
C SER A 1081 -32.75 95.44 26.96
N ILE A 1082 -33.19 94.30 27.50
CA ILE A 1082 -34.31 94.22 28.43
C ILE A 1082 -33.99 94.94 29.75
N GLU A 1083 -32.79 94.77 30.31
CA GLU A 1083 -32.32 95.51 31.49
C GLU A 1083 -32.32 97.02 31.24
N ALA A 1084 -31.85 97.46 30.08
CA ALA A 1084 -31.90 98.87 29.68
C ALA A 1084 -33.34 99.37 29.48
N LEU A 1085 -34.23 98.56 28.89
CA LEU A 1085 -35.65 98.88 28.73
C LEU A 1085 -36.40 98.90 30.06
N ILE A 1086 -36.05 98.03 31.02
CA ILE A 1086 -36.57 98.04 32.40
C ILE A 1086 -36.07 99.29 33.13
N ALA A 1087 -34.79 99.63 33.02
CA ALA A 1087 -34.22 100.85 33.58
C ALA A 1087 -34.86 102.11 32.96
N GLN A 1088 -35.13 102.10 31.65
CA GLN A 1088 -35.83 103.16 30.95
C GLN A 1088 -37.33 103.24 31.34
N SER A 1089 -38.00 102.10 31.49
CA SER A 1089 -39.38 102.02 31.99
C SER A 1089 -39.47 102.55 33.43
N ASN A 1090 -38.52 102.19 34.29
CA ASN A 1090 -38.43 102.65 35.68
C ASN A 1090 -38.12 104.15 35.78
N THR A 1091 -37.19 104.66 34.98
CA THR A 1091 -36.92 106.11 34.90
C THR A 1091 -38.10 106.88 34.29
N SER A 1092 -38.85 106.31 33.33
CA SER A 1092 -40.09 106.92 32.84
C SER A 1092 -41.19 106.96 33.91
N LYS A 1093 -41.27 105.94 34.78
CA LYS A 1093 -42.17 105.91 35.95
C LYS A 1093 -41.73 106.93 37.01
N GLU A 1094 -40.43 107.10 37.24
CA GLU A 1094 -39.90 108.15 38.11
C GLU A 1094 -40.14 109.54 37.54
N GLN A 1095 -39.93 109.76 36.24
CA GLN A 1095 -40.28 111.02 35.58
C GLN A 1095 -41.78 111.30 35.61
N ALA A 1096 -42.63 110.28 35.43
CA ALA A 1096 -44.07 110.40 35.61
C ALA A 1096 -44.44 110.72 37.07
N ASN A 1097 -43.76 110.14 38.05
CA ASN A 1097 -43.95 110.49 39.47
C ASN A 1097 -43.42 111.90 39.82
N LEU A 1098 -42.34 112.37 39.19
CA LEU A 1098 -41.83 113.73 39.29
C LEU A 1098 -42.70 114.77 38.59
N LEU A 1099 -43.60 114.36 37.69
CA LEU A 1099 -44.64 115.18 37.06
C LEU A 1099 -45.95 115.20 37.87
N ILE A 1100 -46.09 114.31 38.86
CA ILE A 1100 -47.25 114.22 39.77
C ILE A 1100 -46.99 114.93 41.12
N VAL A 1101 -45.74 115.31 41.40
CA VAL A 1101 -45.36 116.27 42.44
C VAL A 1101 -45.24 117.65 41.81
#